data_AF-A0A8T0ERA4-F1
#
_entry.id   AF-A0A8T0ERA4-F1
#
_cell.length_a   1.000
_cell.length_b   1.000
_cell.length_c   1.000
_cell.angle_alpha   90.00
_cell.angle_beta   90.00
_cell.angle_gamma   90.00
#
_symmetry.space_group_name_H-M   'P 1'
#
loop_
_entity.id
_entity.type
_entity.pdbx_description
1 polymer ?
#
loop_
_entity_poly.entity_id
_entity_poly.type
_entity_poly.pdbx_seq_one_letter_code
_entity_poly.pdbx_strand_id
1 'polypeptide(L)'
;MSFDIKNQLISAIKIAGFISIQLDETTDVSKDAQLMVYVRYPGLTDIQEDILFCKPMSTTTRGEDIFLMVDSFFKEEGLNWNQCFSICTDGATAMTASRKGFSTRAKQMNPQIISIHCLLHRQNLASKKLSPELCIVMDEIVGVVNFIKSRALNCRIFRELCFEFGAKYEHLLYYSEVRWLSRGKVVQRVLSLRTEVELFLREKKHPLASKFSELKWITQVAYLSDILFEINNLNTSMQGSNHTIIELTEKITCFKNKLKLWRNKVKVKKLASFPTLNLLVEDNNIDITDFEIQKIIINHLEKLIADFDRYFPADDVFKYNWVRMPFNLIHMENVTLTVLETPLSNSSVSNDFWIHCLGQWLPPNHILFQIANAFLFLSYLAPVGIYGLLYLRTCLMIGSIFFAIWGWIVLCALDTFIWNTVFTLINFIHVAILLYMLRPVKLSKELEEVYKDLFKPLQVSRHQFRRAISCMREIKCLKPREPYCVENVTKVDRLSLVLTGRLVVSQNGHALHIVDSKQFLDSPEWFGVCTNDAYQVSITALEACRVLVWHRDKLKLSISDDIFLQAVFDNILGKDVVKKLLLVSESSCNGVGFYVCDDVVAETTKLLSKNKQGQTGLGVLLTRQVKNRDTNVWNLAKKAQSEQDPETSV
;
A
#
# COMPACT_ATOMS: atom_id res chain seq x y z
N MET A 1 10.83 -19.02 9.65
CA MET A 1 10.61 -18.30 8.37
C MET A 1 11.35 -16.97 8.34
N SER A 2 11.24 -16.09 9.35
CA SER A 2 11.99 -14.80 9.37
C SER A 2 13.51 -14.93 9.38
N PHE A 3 14.07 -15.92 10.11
CA PHE A 3 15.51 -16.16 10.15
C PHE A 3 16.09 -16.53 8.77
N ASP A 4 15.34 -17.30 7.99
CA ASP A 4 15.73 -17.71 6.64
C ASP A 4 15.71 -16.49 5.67
N ILE A 5 14.66 -15.67 5.73
CA ILE A 5 14.56 -14.43 4.94
C ILE A 5 15.73 -13.47 5.25
N LYS A 6 16.05 -13.28 6.54
CA LYS A 6 17.19 -12.45 6.95
C LYS A 6 18.50 -12.99 6.38
N ASN A 7 18.76 -14.29 6.49
CA ASN A 7 19.99 -14.89 5.97
C ASN A 7 20.11 -14.77 4.44
N GLN A 8 18.99 -14.90 3.72
CA GLN A 8 18.94 -14.69 2.27
C GLN A 8 19.28 -13.24 1.91
N LEU A 9 18.70 -12.27 2.61
CA LEU A 9 18.99 -10.84 2.42
C LEU A 9 20.46 -10.52 2.68
N ILE A 10 21.01 -10.98 3.82
CA ILE A 10 22.42 -10.74 4.17
C ILE A 10 23.36 -11.38 3.14
N SER A 11 23.02 -12.57 2.64
CA SER A 11 23.80 -13.24 1.59
C SER A 11 23.78 -12.44 0.28
N ALA A 12 22.61 -11.96 -0.14
CA ALA A 12 22.47 -11.11 -1.32
C ALA A 12 23.26 -9.79 -1.19
N ILE A 13 23.21 -9.14 -0.02
CA ILE A 13 23.96 -7.92 0.27
C ILE A 13 25.47 -8.15 0.19
N LYS A 14 25.95 -9.28 0.76
CA LYS A 14 27.38 -9.62 0.71
C LYS A 14 27.87 -9.86 -0.71
N ILE A 15 27.04 -10.49 -1.56
CA ILE A 15 27.33 -10.70 -2.98
C ILE A 15 27.34 -9.36 -3.74
N ALA A 16 26.39 -8.47 -3.45
CA ALA A 16 26.26 -7.18 -4.11
C ALA A 16 27.47 -6.25 -3.87
N GLY A 17 28.15 -6.39 -2.73
CA GLY A 17 29.39 -5.68 -2.40
C GLY A 17 29.23 -4.20 -2.04
N PHE A 18 28.14 -3.56 -2.46
CA PHE A 18 27.81 -2.16 -2.18
C PHE A 18 26.37 -2.01 -1.69
N ILE A 19 26.19 -1.19 -0.66
CA ILE A 19 24.87 -0.89 -0.10
C ILE A 19 24.68 0.60 0.16
N SER A 20 23.43 1.02 0.21
CA SER A 20 23.01 2.30 0.77
C SER A 20 21.94 2.04 1.82
N ILE A 21 21.98 2.77 2.93
CA ILE A 21 21.02 2.58 4.03
C ILE A 21 20.17 3.82 4.25
N GLN A 22 18.90 3.63 4.57
CA GLN A 22 17.99 4.69 4.98
C GLN A 22 17.48 4.38 6.39
N LEU A 23 17.55 5.37 7.28
CA LEU A 23 17.15 5.22 8.67
C LEU A 23 15.99 6.14 8.99
N ASP A 24 15.00 5.61 9.71
CA ASP A 24 13.89 6.36 10.25
C ASP A 24 13.60 5.92 11.68
N GLU A 25 13.34 6.89 12.55
CA GLU A 25 12.92 6.64 13.93
C GLU A 25 11.41 6.85 14.01
N THR A 26 10.70 5.87 14.57
CA THR A 26 9.26 6.00 14.81
C THR A 26 8.91 5.61 16.24
N THR A 27 7.86 6.18 16.78
CA THR A 27 7.35 5.82 18.11
C THR A 27 6.15 4.90 17.93
N ASP A 28 6.19 3.72 18.55
CA ASP A 28 5.08 2.78 18.48
C ASP A 28 3.92 3.15 19.42
N VAL A 29 2.86 2.33 19.42
CA VAL A 29 1.67 2.53 20.25
C VAL A 29 1.93 2.41 21.75
N SER A 30 3.01 1.72 22.13
CA SER A 30 3.48 1.55 23.51
C SER A 30 4.37 2.72 23.97
N LYS A 31 4.65 3.68 23.07
CA LYS A 31 5.56 4.82 23.24
C LYS A 31 7.05 4.45 23.20
N ASP A 32 7.38 3.25 22.73
CA ASP A 32 8.78 2.86 22.56
C ASP A 32 9.29 3.36 21.21
N ALA A 33 10.51 3.90 21.20
CA ALA A 33 11.17 4.33 19.97
C ALA A 33 11.69 3.09 19.22
N GLN A 34 11.34 2.98 17.94
CA GLN A 34 11.75 1.91 17.04
C GLN A 34 12.65 2.50 15.96
N LEU A 35 13.83 1.92 15.79
CA LEU A 35 14.72 2.25 14.68
C LEU A 35 14.45 1.30 13.53
N MET A 36 14.01 1.85 12.40
CA MET A 36 13.85 1.12 11.16
C MET A 36 14.99 1.47 10.21
N VAL A 37 15.66 0.44 9.70
CA VAL A 37 16.73 0.59 8.72
C VAL A 37 16.35 -0.18 7.46
N TYR A 38 16.33 0.54 6.34
CA TYR A 38 16.17 0.00 5.00
C TYR A 38 17.53 -0.08 4.32
N VAL A 39 17.70 -1.06 3.44
CA VAL A 39 18.90 -1.25 2.64
C VAL A 39 18.55 -1.28 1.17
N ARG A 40 19.35 -0.59 0.37
CA ARG A 40 19.28 -0.55 -1.09
C ARG A 40 20.58 -1.08 -1.67
N TYR A 41 20.49 -2.07 -2.56
CA TYR A 41 21.66 -2.77 -3.11
C TYR A 41 21.40 -3.26 -4.54
N PRO A 42 22.43 -3.42 -5.39
CA PRO A 42 22.27 -3.98 -6.72
C PRO A 42 21.93 -5.48 -6.62
N GLY A 43 20.72 -5.86 -7.04
CA GLY A 43 20.34 -7.26 -7.23
C GLY A 43 20.83 -7.83 -8.55
N LEU A 44 20.36 -9.03 -8.91
CA LEU A 44 20.76 -9.71 -10.15
C LEU A 44 20.30 -8.97 -11.42
N THR A 45 19.12 -8.34 -11.37
CA THR A 45 18.49 -7.69 -12.54
C THR A 45 18.20 -6.22 -12.32
N ASP A 46 17.91 -5.81 -11.09
CA ASP A 46 17.53 -4.44 -10.75
C ASP A 46 17.96 -4.11 -9.32
N ILE A 47 17.96 -2.83 -8.97
CA ILE A 47 18.21 -2.36 -7.62
C ILE A 47 17.09 -2.85 -6.70
N GLN A 48 17.45 -3.53 -5.62
CA GLN A 48 16.51 -4.02 -4.62
C GLN A 48 16.48 -3.10 -3.41
N GLU A 49 15.33 -3.00 -2.76
CA GLU A 49 15.09 -2.23 -1.54
C GLU A 49 14.37 -3.12 -0.54
N ASP A 50 15.00 -3.38 0.61
CA ASP A 50 14.48 -4.27 1.65
C ASP A 50 14.61 -3.64 3.04
N ILE A 51 13.81 -4.13 4.00
CA ILE A 51 13.99 -3.81 5.41
C ILE A 51 15.20 -4.62 5.91
N LEU A 52 16.25 -3.92 6.35
CA LEU A 52 17.42 -4.55 6.94
C LEU A 52 17.11 -5.05 8.35
N PHE A 53 16.54 -4.18 9.19
CA PHE A 53 15.98 -4.54 10.49
C PHE A 53 15.03 -3.47 11.02
N CYS A 54 14.20 -3.86 11.97
CA CYS A 54 13.44 -2.98 12.86
C CYS A 54 13.73 -3.44 14.29
N LYS A 55 14.33 -2.57 15.12
CA LYS A 55 14.70 -2.89 16.50
C LYS A 55 14.26 -1.77 17.46
N PRO A 56 13.79 -2.12 18.67
CA PRO A 56 13.45 -1.13 19.69
C PRO A 56 14.72 -0.48 20.27
N MET A 57 14.65 0.83 20.48
CA MET A 57 15.66 1.63 21.18
C MET A 57 15.32 1.67 22.67
N SER A 58 15.97 0.83 23.47
CA SER A 58 15.62 0.64 24.89
C SER A 58 16.03 1.78 25.83
N THR A 59 16.97 2.64 25.43
CA THR A 59 17.54 3.68 26.30
C THR A 59 17.29 5.09 25.75
N THR A 60 18.15 5.59 24.87
CA THR A 60 18.08 6.92 24.29
C THR A 60 18.15 6.85 22.76
N THR A 61 17.67 7.91 22.11
CA THR A 61 17.70 8.04 20.64
C THR A 61 18.80 9.00 20.19
N ARG A 62 19.93 9.03 20.91
CA ARG A 62 21.06 9.89 20.52
C ARG A 62 21.74 9.27 19.31
N GLY A 63 22.43 10.10 18.53
CA GLY A 63 23.20 9.64 17.36
C GLY A 63 24.23 8.56 17.66
N GLU A 64 24.71 8.50 18.90
CA GLU A 64 25.58 7.44 19.41
C GLU A 64 24.85 6.10 19.56
N ASP A 65 23.67 6.09 20.17
CA ASP A 65 22.90 4.86 20.39
C ASP A 65 22.45 4.27 19.05
N ILE A 66 21.99 5.13 18.14
CA ILE A 66 21.61 4.75 16.77
C ILE A 66 22.81 4.16 16.04
N PHE A 67 23.98 4.80 16.17
CA PHE A 67 25.22 4.29 15.56
C PHE A 67 25.62 2.93 16.13
N LEU A 68 25.62 2.78 17.45
CA LEU A 68 25.97 1.54 18.12
C LEU A 68 25.02 0.40 17.75
N MET A 69 23.72 0.68 17.59
CA MET A 69 22.76 -0.33 17.14
C MET A 69 23.04 -0.82 15.72
N VAL A 70 23.30 0.10 14.78
CA VAL A 70 23.62 -0.24 13.40
C VAL A 70 24.98 -0.94 13.30
N ASP A 71 25.99 -0.44 14.02
CA ASP A 71 27.34 -1.02 14.05
C ASP A 71 27.34 -2.43 14.67
N SER A 72 26.59 -2.64 15.75
CA SER A 72 26.42 -3.97 16.35
C SER A 72 25.74 -4.92 15.37
N PHE A 73 24.70 -4.48 14.67
CA PHE A 73 24.07 -5.28 13.63
C PHE A 73 25.05 -5.62 12.49
N PHE A 74 25.85 -4.66 12.02
CA PHE A 74 26.84 -4.89 10.98
C PHE A 74 27.88 -5.93 11.43
N LYS A 75 28.36 -5.85 12.67
CA LYS A 75 29.29 -6.83 13.26
C LYS A 75 28.67 -8.21 13.42
N GLU A 76 27.44 -8.30 13.95
CA GLU A 76 26.68 -9.55 14.11
C GLU A 76 26.52 -10.29 12.78
N GLU A 77 26.21 -9.56 11.71
CA GLU A 77 25.95 -10.13 10.38
C GLU A 77 27.20 -10.24 9.49
N GLY A 78 28.36 -9.75 9.95
CA GLY A 78 29.60 -9.72 9.19
C GLY A 78 29.55 -8.79 7.97
N LEU A 79 28.89 -7.64 8.09
CA LEU A 79 28.88 -6.54 7.13
C LEU A 79 29.95 -5.50 7.50
N ASN A 80 30.50 -4.81 6.50
CA ASN A 80 31.51 -3.78 6.71
C ASN A 80 31.01 -2.40 6.26
N TRP A 81 31.29 -1.35 7.06
CA TRP A 81 31.01 0.04 6.71
C TRP A 81 31.68 0.49 5.40
N ASN A 82 32.78 -0.16 4.98
CA ASN A 82 33.42 0.08 3.69
C ASN A 82 32.52 -0.27 2.49
N GLN A 83 31.53 -1.16 2.67
CA GLN A 83 30.54 -1.51 1.65
C GLN A 83 29.39 -0.49 1.60
N CYS A 84 29.21 0.31 2.66
CA CYS A 84 28.18 1.33 2.72
C CYS A 84 28.63 2.55 1.93
N PHE A 85 27.94 2.85 0.83
CA PHE A 85 28.23 3.97 -0.05
C PHE A 85 27.48 5.25 0.34
N SER A 86 26.22 5.12 0.77
CA SER A 86 25.40 6.27 1.15
C SER A 86 24.45 5.99 2.30
N ILE A 87 24.11 7.06 3.02
CA ILE A 87 23.21 7.05 4.17
C ILE A 87 22.16 8.13 3.97
N CYS A 88 20.88 7.77 4.09
CA CYS A 88 19.75 8.70 4.09
C CYS A 88 19.12 8.80 5.49
N THR A 89 18.96 10.02 6.01
CA THR A 89 18.33 10.28 7.33
C THR A 89 17.36 11.45 7.28
N ASP A 90 16.47 11.55 8.26
CA ASP A 90 15.48 12.63 8.42
C ASP A 90 16.09 14.02 8.69
N GLY A 91 17.40 14.09 8.95
CA GLY A 91 18.12 15.32 9.21
C GLY A 91 18.02 15.85 10.65
N ALA A 92 17.42 15.09 11.58
CA ALA A 92 17.39 15.45 12.98
C ALA A 92 18.80 15.65 13.54
N THR A 93 18.93 16.43 14.62
CA THR A 93 20.24 16.69 15.25
C THR A 93 20.93 15.40 15.69
N ALA A 94 20.17 14.40 16.13
CA ALA A 94 20.71 13.06 16.44
C ALA A 94 21.34 12.38 15.21
N MET A 95 20.83 12.65 14.00
CA MET A 95 21.35 12.06 12.77
C MET A 95 22.51 12.86 12.17
N THR A 96 22.42 14.19 12.14
CA THR A 96 23.31 15.04 11.33
C THR A 96 24.29 15.91 12.13
N ALA A 97 24.25 15.90 13.46
CA ALA A 97 25.14 16.75 14.26
C ALA A 97 26.62 16.54 13.93
N SER A 98 27.35 17.64 13.72
CA SER A 98 28.72 17.68 13.23
C SER A 98 29.75 16.92 14.08
N ARG A 99 29.47 16.69 15.37
CA ARG A 99 30.39 15.99 16.28
C ARG A 99 29.81 14.69 16.86
N LYS A 100 28.50 14.60 17.01
CA LYS A 100 27.82 13.51 17.75
C LYS A 100 26.71 12.82 16.95
N GLY A 101 26.44 13.26 15.72
CA GLY A 101 25.38 12.71 14.90
C GLY A 101 25.75 11.33 14.35
N PHE A 102 24.73 10.51 14.08
CA PHE A 102 24.88 9.20 13.44
C PHE A 102 25.73 9.27 12.15
N SER A 103 25.39 10.18 11.23
CA SER A 103 26.10 10.32 9.94
C SER A 103 27.58 10.70 10.13
N THR A 104 27.89 11.49 11.16
CA THR A 104 29.28 11.85 11.48
C THR A 104 30.06 10.63 11.97
N ARG A 105 29.46 9.82 12.84
CA ARG A 105 30.07 8.58 13.36
C ARG A 105 30.24 7.54 12.26
N ALA A 106 29.24 7.36 11.40
CA ALA A 106 29.36 6.50 10.22
C ALA A 106 30.50 6.94 9.28
N LYS A 107 30.66 8.25 9.05
CA LYS A 107 31.78 8.80 8.27
C LYS A 107 33.15 8.61 8.93
N GLN A 108 33.22 8.46 10.26
CA GLN A 108 34.48 8.09 10.92
C GLN A 108 34.88 6.66 10.60
N MET A 109 33.90 5.76 10.37
CA MET A 109 34.15 4.38 9.95
C MET A 109 34.52 4.29 8.46
N ASN A 110 33.84 5.06 7.61
CA ASN A 110 34.13 5.18 6.19
C ASN A 110 33.96 6.63 5.71
N PRO A 111 35.07 7.38 5.52
CA PRO A 111 35.04 8.78 5.10
C PRO A 111 34.37 9.03 3.73
N GLN A 112 34.26 8.00 2.88
CA GLN A 112 33.66 8.09 1.55
C GLN A 112 32.12 8.05 1.56
N ILE A 113 31.49 7.80 2.72
CA ILE A 113 30.03 7.73 2.83
C ILE A 113 29.39 9.07 2.46
N ILE A 114 28.47 9.03 1.50
CA ILE A 114 27.63 10.16 1.14
C ILE A 114 26.44 10.21 2.10
N SER A 115 26.37 11.25 2.93
CA SER A 115 25.20 11.50 3.78
C SER A 115 24.19 12.37 3.04
N ILE A 116 22.97 11.87 2.91
CA ILE A 116 21.85 12.51 2.23
C ILE A 116 20.78 12.83 3.27
N HIS A 117 20.29 14.07 3.23
CA HIS A 117 19.12 14.47 4.00
C HIS A 117 17.87 14.12 3.20
N CYS A 118 16.96 13.37 3.81
CA CYS A 118 15.71 12.91 3.24
C CYS A 118 14.97 14.04 2.51
N LEU A 119 14.82 13.90 1.19
CA LEU A 119 14.20 14.88 0.29
C LEU A 119 12.75 15.18 0.70
N LEU A 120 12.07 14.14 1.13
CA LEU A 120 10.72 14.17 1.67
C LEU A 120 10.66 15.07 2.92
N HIS A 121 11.54 14.85 3.90
CA HIS A 121 11.60 15.69 5.09
C HIS A 121 11.95 17.14 4.73
N ARG A 122 12.95 17.37 3.86
CA ARG A 122 13.31 18.71 3.35
C ARG A 122 12.11 19.41 2.69
N GLN A 123 11.34 18.69 1.88
CA GLN A 123 10.15 19.22 1.23
C GLN A 123 9.10 19.66 2.26
N ASN A 124 8.87 18.83 3.29
CA ASN A 124 7.96 19.19 4.38
C ASN A 124 8.39 20.49 5.07
N LEU A 125 9.68 20.61 5.40
CA LEU A 125 10.27 21.80 6.02
C LEU A 125 10.10 23.04 5.12
N ALA A 126 10.33 22.90 3.81
CA ALA A 126 10.13 23.98 2.84
C ALA A 126 8.67 24.43 2.76
N SER A 127 7.72 23.51 2.91
CA SER A 127 6.28 23.81 2.87
C SER A 127 5.66 24.19 4.21
N LYS A 128 6.42 24.20 5.30
CA LYS A 128 5.85 24.30 6.66
C LYS A 128 5.30 25.70 6.95
N LYS A 129 5.99 26.76 6.49
CA LYS A 129 5.70 28.14 6.85
C LYS A 129 4.51 28.70 6.05
N LEU A 130 3.62 29.40 6.75
CA LEU A 130 2.53 30.17 6.16
C LEU A 130 2.76 31.67 6.38
N SER A 131 2.06 32.53 5.63
CA SER A 131 1.97 33.94 5.99
C SER A 131 1.18 34.10 7.30
N PRO A 132 1.38 35.18 8.08
CA PRO A 132 0.67 35.37 9.35
C PRO A 132 -0.85 35.24 9.22
N GLU A 133 -1.43 35.78 8.15
CA GLU A 133 -2.86 35.73 7.87
C GLU A 133 -3.36 34.30 7.63
N LEU A 134 -2.60 33.52 6.84
CA LEU A 134 -2.92 32.13 6.54
C LEU A 134 -2.66 31.21 7.74
N CYS A 135 -1.72 31.58 8.62
CA CYS A 135 -1.46 30.84 9.86
C CYS A 135 -2.67 30.92 10.79
N ILE A 136 -3.25 32.11 10.98
CA ILE A 136 -4.45 32.31 11.78
C ILE A 136 -5.60 31.43 11.27
N VAL A 137 -5.85 31.45 9.95
CA VAL A 137 -6.88 30.61 9.31
C VAL A 137 -6.62 29.12 9.55
N MET A 138 -5.37 28.68 9.43
CA MET A 138 -4.99 27.29 9.68
C MET A 138 -5.24 26.90 11.14
N ASP A 139 -4.86 27.75 12.09
CA ASP A 139 -5.03 27.51 13.52
C ASP A 139 -6.51 27.46 13.92
N GLU A 140 -7.34 28.32 13.32
CA GLU A 140 -8.80 28.29 13.49
C GLU A 140 -9.41 26.97 12.97
N ILE A 141 -9.00 26.51 11.78
CA ILE A 141 -9.43 25.21 11.23
C ILE A 141 -9.03 24.07 12.17
N VAL A 142 -7.78 24.05 12.62
CA VAL A 142 -7.26 23.02 13.54
C VAL A 142 -8.02 23.06 14.86
N GLY A 143 -8.31 24.25 15.39
CA GLY A 143 -9.10 24.45 16.61
C GLY A 143 -10.50 23.85 16.48
N VAL A 144 -11.20 24.10 15.36
CA VAL A 144 -12.53 23.53 15.08
C VAL A 144 -12.48 22.01 14.97
N VAL A 145 -11.51 21.48 14.22
CA VAL A 145 -11.34 20.03 14.05
C VAL A 145 -11.06 19.37 15.39
N ASN A 146 -10.17 19.93 16.20
CA ASN A 146 -9.85 19.41 17.53
C ASN A 146 -11.06 19.52 18.47
N PHE A 147 -11.85 20.58 18.41
CA PHE A 147 -13.09 20.71 19.20
C PHE A 147 -14.10 19.59 18.88
N ILE A 148 -14.30 19.28 17.60
CA ILE A 148 -15.20 18.21 17.17
C ILE A 148 -14.61 16.83 17.53
N LYS A 149 -13.31 16.63 17.29
CA LYS A 149 -12.63 15.33 17.46
C LYS A 149 -12.26 14.98 18.90
N SER A 150 -12.11 15.96 19.79
CA SER A 150 -11.69 15.75 21.18
C SER A 150 -12.70 14.98 22.01
N ARG A 151 -13.99 15.04 21.67
CA ARG A 151 -15.07 14.36 22.40
C ARG A 151 -15.75 13.33 21.52
N ALA A 152 -15.83 12.09 22.01
CA ALA A 152 -16.52 11.01 21.32
C ALA A 152 -17.99 11.34 21.01
N LEU A 153 -18.67 12.06 21.92
CA LEU A 153 -20.04 12.52 21.70
C LEU A 153 -20.13 13.52 20.53
N ASN A 154 -19.22 14.51 20.47
CA ASN A 154 -19.19 15.47 19.37
C ASN A 154 -18.95 14.76 18.03
N CYS A 155 -18.06 13.76 18.00
CA CYS A 155 -17.82 12.96 16.81
C CYS A 155 -19.07 12.21 16.34
N ARG A 156 -19.84 11.61 17.25
CA ARG A 156 -21.08 10.89 16.91
C ARG A 156 -22.17 11.84 16.42
N ILE A 157 -22.40 12.95 17.12
CA ILE A 157 -23.42 13.94 16.71
C ILE A 157 -23.06 14.54 15.34
N PHE A 158 -21.80 14.91 15.14
CA PHE A 158 -21.34 15.45 13.85
C PHE A 158 -21.50 14.42 12.72
N ARG A 159 -21.27 13.14 13.00
CA ARG A 159 -21.48 12.06 12.03
C ARG A 159 -22.94 11.98 11.59
N GLU A 160 -23.87 11.93 12.54
CA GLU A 160 -25.30 11.87 12.24
C GLU A 160 -25.74 13.11 11.44
N LEU A 161 -25.27 14.30 11.82
CA LEU A 161 -25.53 15.53 11.08
C LEU A 161 -25.04 15.42 9.62
N CYS A 162 -23.82 14.92 9.39
CA CYS A 162 -23.33 14.72 8.03
C CYS A 162 -24.14 13.67 7.25
N PHE A 163 -24.60 12.61 7.91
CA PHE A 163 -25.42 11.57 7.29
C PHE A 163 -26.80 12.11 6.87
N GLU A 164 -27.47 12.86 7.75
CA GLU A 164 -28.78 13.46 7.47
C GLU A 164 -28.75 14.47 6.31
N PHE A 165 -27.66 15.24 6.19
CA PHE A 165 -27.48 16.22 5.12
C PHE A 165 -26.97 15.61 3.80
N GLY A 166 -26.77 14.28 3.74
CA GLY A 166 -26.26 13.60 2.55
C GLY A 166 -24.85 14.05 2.18
N ALA A 167 -24.04 14.43 3.16
CA ALA A 167 -22.72 14.97 2.95
C ALA A 167 -21.78 13.92 2.33
N LYS A 168 -20.80 14.38 1.54
CA LYS A 168 -19.81 13.50 0.90
C LYS A 168 -19.00 12.67 1.91
N TYR A 169 -18.86 13.17 3.14
CA TYR A 169 -18.07 12.53 4.18
C TYR A 169 -18.81 12.59 5.52
N GLU A 170 -18.83 11.48 6.25
CA GLU A 170 -19.45 11.39 7.58
C GLU A 170 -18.51 11.81 8.72
N HIS A 171 -17.22 11.99 8.43
CA HIS A 171 -16.21 12.20 9.46
C HIS A 171 -15.15 13.23 9.07
N LEU A 172 -14.74 14.04 10.06
CA LEU A 172 -13.52 14.83 9.99
C LEU A 172 -12.27 13.98 10.26
N LEU A 173 -11.19 14.35 9.57
CA LEU A 173 -9.85 13.79 9.78
C LEU A 173 -9.20 14.44 11.00
N TYR A 174 -8.43 13.66 11.76
CA TYR A 174 -7.64 14.22 12.87
C TYR A 174 -6.41 14.95 12.31
N TYR A 175 -6.18 16.17 12.80
CA TYR A 175 -5.00 16.94 12.45
C TYR A 175 -3.77 16.44 13.22
N SER A 176 -2.63 16.29 12.55
CA SER A 176 -1.38 15.92 13.21
C SER A 176 -0.21 16.66 12.57
N GLU A 177 0.45 17.53 13.32
CA GLU A 177 1.64 18.26 12.83
C GLU A 177 2.75 17.33 12.36
N VAL A 178 2.91 16.18 13.04
CA VAL A 178 3.93 15.17 12.73
C VAL A 178 3.65 14.45 11.40
N ARG A 179 2.38 14.36 11.00
CA ARG A 179 1.97 13.71 9.75
C ARG A 179 1.73 14.80 8.70
N TRP A 180 2.80 15.20 8.03
CA TRP A 180 2.85 16.11 6.87
C TRP A 180 1.64 16.10 5.93
N LEU A 181 1.15 14.95 5.46
CA LEU A 181 0.00 14.84 4.56
C LEU A 181 -1.35 15.27 5.19
N SER A 182 -1.44 15.36 6.52
CA SER A 182 -2.69 15.64 7.21
C SER A 182 -3.21 17.06 6.96
N ARG A 183 -2.31 18.05 6.83
CA ARG A 183 -2.68 19.47 6.69
C ARG A 183 -3.63 19.70 5.51
N GLY A 184 -3.22 19.30 4.30
CA GLY A 184 -4.04 19.46 3.10
C GLY A 184 -5.34 18.66 3.14
N LYS A 185 -5.29 17.41 3.61
CA LYS A 185 -6.49 16.55 3.69
C LYS A 185 -7.53 17.09 4.67
N VAL A 186 -7.10 17.63 5.80
CA VAL A 186 -8.00 18.24 6.80
C VAL A 186 -8.67 19.49 6.23
N VAL A 187 -7.91 20.40 5.62
CA VAL A 187 -8.46 21.64 5.04
C VAL A 187 -9.48 21.31 3.93
N GLN A 188 -9.14 20.39 3.02
CA GLN A 188 -10.07 19.92 1.99
C GLN A 188 -11.35 19.32 2.57
N ARG A 189 -11.24 18.56 3.68
CA ARG A 189 -12.39 17.94 4.35
C ARG A 189 -13.29 18.97 5.00
N VAL A 190 -12.71 19.92 5.74
CA VAL A 190 -13.45 21.00 6.39
C VAL A 190 -14.17 21.87 5.36
N LEU A 191 -13.52 22.17 4.23
CA LEU A 191 -14.15 22.93 3.15
C LEU A 191 -15.27 22.14 2.45
N SER A 192 -15.14 20.81 2.31
CA SER A 192 -16.20 19.96 1.76
C SER A 192 -17.41 19.83 2.69
N LEU A 193 -17.19 19.92 4.00
CA LEU A 193 -18.22 19.81 5.05
C LEU A 193 -18.56 21.17 5.67
N ARG A 194 -18.37 22.25 4.91
CA ARG A 194 -18.43 23.61 5.43
C ARG A 194 -19.77 23.90 6.12
N THR A 195 -20.86 23.50 5.49
CA THR A 195 -22.24 23.73 5.95
C THR A 195 -22.52 22.95 7.24
N GLU A 196 -22.13 21.68 7.28
CA GLU A 196 -22.33 20.79 8.41
C GLU A 196 -21.48 21.24 9.60
N VAL A 197 -20.23 21.64 9.36
CA VAL A 197 -19.34 22.21 10.39
C VAL A 197 -19.93 23.51 10.94
N GLU A 198 -20.41 24.40 10.09
CA GLU A 198 -21.05 25.65 10.51
C GLU A 198 -22.27 25.39 11.42
N LEU A 199 -23.19 24.53 10.98
CA LEU A 199 -24.40 24.19 11.73
C LEU A 199 -24.06 23.57 13.09
N PHE A 200 -23.13 22.63 13.12
CA PHE A 200 -22.67 22.00 14.36
C PHE A 200 -22.08 23.04 15.33
N LEU A 201 -21.24 23.95 14.83
CA LEU A 201 -20.63 25.00 15.65
C LEU A 201 -21.67 26.01 16.18
N ARG A 202 -22.69 26.36 15.38
CA ARG A 202 -23.81 27.23 15.81
C ARG A 202 -24.60 26.58 16.94
N GLU A 203 -24.94 25.30 16.82
CA GLU A 203 -25.65 24.55 17.87
C GLU A 203 -24.84 24.52 19.17
N LYS A 204 -23.51 24.33 19.07
CA LYS A 204 -22.60 24.34 20.23
C LYS A 204 -22.20 25.75 20.69
N LYS A 205 -22.76 26.82 20.10
CA LYS A 205 -22.46 28.24 20.40
C LYS A 205 -20.96 28.56 20.35
N HIS A 206 -20.23 27.92 19.43
CA HIS A 206 -18.80 28.09 19.29
C HIS A 206 -18.48 29.43 18.59
N PRO A 207 -17.50 30.23 19.07
CA PRO A 207 -17.24 31.58 18.54
C PRO A 207 -16.82 31.60 17.07
N LEU A 208 -16.14 30.54 16.59
CA LEU A 208 -15.73 30.41 15.19
C LEU A 208 -16.87 30.04 14.22
N ALA A 209 -18.11 29.84 14.70
CA ALA A 209 -19.23 29.50 13.83
C ALA A 209 -19.48 30.55 12.74
N SER A 210 -19.34 31.84 13.06
CA SER A 210 -19.53 32.95 12.12
C SER A 210 -18.47 33.01 11.01
N LYS A 211 -17.27 32.47 11.25
CA LYS A 211 -16.18 32.43 10.25
C LYS A 211 -16.53 31.60 9.03
N PHE A 212 -17.34 30.56 9.19
CA PHE A 212 -17.80 29.70 8.09
C PHE A 212 -18.81 30.38 7.16
N SER A 213 -19.31 31.57 7.53
CA SER A 213 -20.09 32.46 6.65
C SER A 213 -19.26 33.63 6.09
N GLU A 214 -18.05 33.88 6.60
CA GLU A 214 -17.22 35.03 6.24
C GLU A 214 -16.46 34.76 4.92
N LEU A 215 -16.82 35.48 3.86
CA LEU A 215 -16.29 35.23 2.51
C LEU A 215 -14.77 35.37 2.41
N LYS A 216 -14.19 36.34 3.13
CA LYS A 216 -12.74 36.54 3.21
C LYS A 216 -12.03 35.33 3.81
N TRP A 217 -12.60 34.75 4.86
CA TRP A 217 -12.04 33.56 5.49
C TRP A 217 -12.18 32.36 4.56
N ILE A 218 -13.36 32.14 3.98
CA ILE A 218 -13.64 31.01 3.06
C ILE A 218 -12.68 31.01 1.86
N THR A 219 -12.41 32.18 1.27
CA THR A 219 -11.48 32.31 0.13
C THR A 219 -10.03 31.97 0.53
N GLN A 220 -9.59 32.34 1.73
CA GLN A 220 -8.30 31.92 2.28
C GLN A 220 -8.24 30.41 2.51
N VAL A 221 -9.32 29.80 3.03
CA VAL A 221 -9.43 28.34 3.19
C VAL A 221 -9.39 27.63 1.83
N ALA A 222 -10.06 28.17 0.81
CA ALA A 222 -10.05 27.63 -0.54
C ALA A 222 -8.65 27.65 -1.18
N TYR A 223 -7.94 28.76 -1.03
CA TYR A 223 -6.53 28.83 -1.44
C TYR A 223 -5.65 27.81 -0.70
N LEU A 224 -5.78 27.72 0.64
CA LEU A 224 -5.05 26.74 1.44
C LEU A 224 -5.35 25.30 1.01
N SER A 225 -6.62 25.01 0.71
CA SER A 225 -7.07 23.72 0.18
C SER A 225 -6.32 23.35 -1.09
N ASP A 226 -6.27 24.26 -2.07
CA ASP A 226 -5.62 24.01 -3.36
C ASP A 226 -4.09 23.91 -3.23
N ILE A 227 -3.42 24.85 -2.54
CA ILE A 227 -1.95 24.83 -2.44
C ILE A 227 -1.44 23.65 -1.60
N LEU A 228 -2.11 23.32 -0.49
CA LEU A 228 -1.71 22.17 0.33
C LEU A 228 -2.01 20.84 -0.37
N PHE A 229 -3.03 20.79 -1.23
CA PHE A 229 -3.28 19.64 -2.08
C PHE A 229 -2.12 19.40 -3.06
N GLU A 230 -1.67 20.44 -3.75
CA GLU A 230 -0.53 20.34 -4.67
C GLU A 230 0.78 19.96 -3.95
N ILE A 231 0.99 20.48 -2.74
CA ILE A 231 2.11 20.09 -1.87
C ILE A 231 2.01 18.61 -1.47
N ASN A 232 0.82 18.13 -1.13
CA ASN A 232 0.57 16.72 -0.81
C ASN A 232 0.76 15.81 -2.04
N ASN A 233 0.39 16.27 -3.23
CA ASN A 233 0.59 15.53 -4.48
C ASN A 233 2.08 15.39 -4.79
N LEU A 234 2.84 16.48 -4.67
CA LEU A 234 4.30 16.42 -4.79
C LEU A 234 4.88 15.42 -3.79
N ASN A 235 4.48 15.51 -2.53
CA ASN A 235 4.95 14.62 -1.48
C ASN A 235 4.68 13.14 -1.80
N THR A 236 3.44 12.81 -2.15
CA THR A 236 3.03 11.44 -2.47
C THR A 236 3.74 10.93 -3.74
N SER A 237 3.96 11.78 -4.73
CA SER A 237 4.68 11.42 -5.97
C SER A 237 6.15 11.08 -5.77
N MET A 238 6.72 11.41 -4.61
CA MET A 238 8.11 11.12 -4.22
C MET A 238 8.21 9.93 -3.27
N GLN A 239 7.09 9.32 -2.88
CA GLN A 239 7.03 8.12 -2.04
C GLN A 239 6.89 6.86 -2.92
N GLY A 240 7.32 5.72 -2.37
CA GLY A 240 7.25 4.42 -3.04
C GLY A 240 8.61 3.94 -3.52
N SER A 241 8.67 2.68 -3.96
CA SER A 241 9.89 2.02 -4.42
C SER A 241 10.38 2.58 -5.76
N ASN A 242 11.63 2.26 -6.11
CA ASN A 242 12.25 2.50 -7.42
C ASN A 242 12.49 3.97 -7.80
N HIS A 243 12.28 4.91 -6.88
CA HIS A 243 12.64 6.31 -7.12
C HIS A 243 14.16 6.51 -7.07
N THR A 244 14.67 7.37 -7.95
CA THR A 244 16.08 7.80 -7.92
C THR A 244 16.18 9.26 -7.47
N ILE A 245 17.34 9.63 -6.90
CA ILE A 245 17.61 11.02 -6.49
C ILE A 245 17.43 11.98 -7.67
N ILE A 246 17.78 11.55 -8.89
CA ILE A 246 17.65 12.34 -10.12
C ILE A 246 16.18 12.68 -10.39
N GLU A 247 15.32 11.67 -10.39
CA GLU A 247 13.89 11.82 -10.66
C GLU A 247 13.20 12.66 -9.57
N LEU A 248 13.53 12.42 -8.30
CA LEU A 248 13.00 13.20 -7.18
C LEU A 248 13.41 14.67 -7.28
N THR A 249 14.66 14.94 -7.67
CA THR A 249 15.16 16.31 -7.87
C THR A 249 14.45 17.02 -9.03
N GLU A 250 14.08 16.30 -10.09
CA GLU A 250 13.28 16.84 -11.20
C GLU A 250 11.86 17.18 -10.78
N LYS A 251 11.21 16.31 -10.00
CA LYS A 251 9.87 16.57 -9.44
C LYS A 251 9.87 17.86 -8.61
N ILE A 252 10.86 18.05 -7.72
CA ILE A 252 11.03 19.28 -6.95
C ILE A 252 11.26 20.50 -7.86
N THR A 253 12.16 20.39 -8.84
CA THR A 253 12.48 21.48 -9.77
C THR A 253 11.27 21.89 -10.60
N CYS A 254 10.51 20.92 -11.10
CA CYS A 254 9.25 21.14 -11.80
C CYS A 254 8.25 21.87 -10.89
N PHE A 255 8.12 21.46 -9.64
CA PHE A 255 7.24 22.11 -8.67
C PHE A 255 7.64 23.56 -8.38
N LYS A 256 8.94 23.83 -8.21
CA LYS A 256 9.46 25.21 -8.07
C LYS A 256 9.08 26.09 -9.26
N ASN A 257 9.17 25.54 -10.48
CA ASN A 257 8.75 26.25 -11.69
C ASN A 257 7.23 26.45 -11.76
N LYS A 258 6.43 25.47 -11.32
CA LYS A 258 4.98 25.62 -11.18
C LYS A 258 4.62 26.75 -10.22
N LEU A 259 5.25 26.83 -9.04
CA LEU A 259 5.02 27.92 -8.09
C LEU A 259 5.30 29.30 -8.70
N LYS A 260 6.42 29.43 -9.42
CA LYS A 260 6.77 30.69 -10.15
C LYS A 260 5.71 31.04 -11.19
N LEU A 261 5.23 30.04 -11.95
CA LEU A 261 4.16 30.21 -12.93
C LEU A 261 2.84 30.64 -12.27
N TRP A 262 2.42 29.97 -11.20
CA TRP A 262 1.19 30.29 -10.46
C TRP A 262 1.23 31.70 -9.88
N ARG A 263 2.36 32.09 -9.27
CA ARG A 263 2.57 33.46 -8.80
C ARG A 263 2.37 34.49 -9.93
N ASN A 264 2.96 34.24 -11.09
CA ASN A 264 2.83 35.14 -12.24
C ASN A 264 1.38 35.17 -12.78
N LYS A 265 0.68 34.04 -12.81
CA LYS A 265 -0.75 33.98 -13.19
C LYS A 265 -1.64 34.76 -12.22
N VAL A 266 -1.40 34.62 -10.91
CA VAL A 266 -2.13 35.37 -9.87
C VAL A 266 -1.88 36.87 -10.02
N LYS A 267 -0.67 37.32 -10.36
CA LYS A 267 -0.38 38.74 -10.65
C LYS A 267 -1.25 39.31 -11.78
N VAL A 268 -1.57 38.49 -12.79
CA VAL A 268 -2.47 38.84 -13.91
C VAL A 268 -3.92 38.42 -13.63
N LYS A 269 -4.29 38.21 -12.36
CA LYS A 269 -5.65 37.86 -11.90
C LYS A 269 -6.22 36.56 -12.50
N LYS A 270 -5.36 35.64 -12.93
CA LYS A 270 -5.77 34.32 -13.43
C LYS A 270 -5.66 33.29 -12.30
N LEU A 271 -6.80 32.81 -11.82
CA LEU A 271 -6.89 31.87 -10.69
C LEU A 271 -7.08 30.41 -11.09
N ALA A 272 -7.10 30.08 -12.38
CA ALA A 272 -7.27 28.70 -12.88
C ALA A 272 -6.25 27.66 -12.34
N SER A 273 -5.18 28.09 -11.67
CA SER A 273 -4.23 27.18 -11.00
C SER A 273 -4.71 26.73 -9.60
N PHE A 274 -5.76 27.37 -9.08
CA PHE A 274 -6.39 27.14 -7.80
C PHE A 274 -7.89 26.91 -8.05
N PRO A 275 -8.30 25.68 -8.43
CA PRO A 275 -9.64 25.41 -8.94
C PRO A 275 -10.73 25.67 -7.90
N THR A 276 -10.50 25.32 -6.63
CA THR A 276 -11.48 25.54 -5.57
C THR A 276 -11.68 27.04 -5.31
N LEU A 277 -10.58 27.79 -5.30
CA LEU A 277 -10.65 29.25 -5.20
C LEU A 277 -11.33 29.88 -6.42
N ASN A 278 -11.01 29.41 -7.64
CA ASN A 278 -11.57 29.94 -8.87
C ASN A 278 -13.10 29.77 -8.92
N LEU A 279 -13.58 28.58 -8.58
CA LEU A 279 -15.02 28.29 -8.50
C LEU A 279 -15.73 29.18 -7.46
N LEU A 280 -15.15 29.32 -6.26
CA LEU A 280 -15.73 30.19 -5.23
C LEU A 280 -15.81 31.65 -5.64
N VAL A 281 -14.84 32.14 -6.39
CA VAL A 281 -14.81 33.50 -6.91
C VAL A 281 -15.87 33.69 -8.00
N GLU A 282 -15.98 32.73 -8.92
CA GLU A 282 -16.98 32.72 -10.00
C GLU A 282 -18.42 32.63 -9.43
N ASP A 283 -18.68 31.70 -8.51
CA ASP A 283 -20.02 31.47 -7.93
C ASP A 283 -20.55 32.66 -7.11
N ASN A 284 -19.65 33.42 -6.48
CA ASN A 284 -20.03 34.54 -5.61
C ASN A 284 -19.90 35.91 -6.31
N ASN A 285 -19.61 35.95 -7.62
CA ASN A 285 -19.34 37.18 -8.39
C ASN A 285 -18.36 38.12 -7.67
N ILE A 286 -17.36 37.55 -6.98
CA ILE A 286 -16.38 38.34 -6.23
C ILE A 286 -15.47 39.01 -7.25
N ASP A 287 -15.45 40.34 -7.25
CA ASP A 287 -14.47 41.04 -8.03
C ASP A 287 -13.07 40.77 -7.42
N ILE A 288 -12.24 40.04 -8.15
CA ILE A 288 -10.83 39.72 -7.78
C ILE A 288 -10.00 41.02 -7.61
N THR A 289 -10.56 42.18 -7.94
CA THR A 289 -10.01 43.50 -7.61
C THR A 289 -9.89 43.78 -6.11
N ASP A 290 -10.46 42.95 -5.24
CA ASP A 290 -10.24 43.04 -3.78
C ASP A 290 -8.76 42.71 -3.46
N PHE A 291 -7.94 43.76 -3.45
CA PHE A 291 -6.47 43.74 -3.51
C PHE A 291 -5.79 42.95 -2.39
N GLU A 292 -6.51 42.60 -1.32
CA GLU A 292 -5.94 41.93 -0.15
C GLU A 292 -5.67 40.44 -0.37
N ILE A 293 -6.61 39.68 -0.94
CA ILE A 293 -6.45 38.22 -1.10
C ILE A 293 -5.35 37.92 -2.12
N GLN A 294 -5.34 38.64 -3.24
CA GLN A 294 -4.30 38.52 -4.27
C GLN A 294 -2.91 38.77 -3.67
N LYS A 295 -2.78 39.81 -2.83
CA LYS A 295 -1.52 40.15 -2.13
C LYS A 295 -1.11 39.05 -1.14
N ILE A 296 -2.05 38.49 -0.38
CA ILE A 296 -1.79 37.37 0.54
C ILE A 296 -1.27 36.15 -0.23
N ILE A 297 -1.92 35.79 -1.34
CA ILE A 297 -1.51 34.65 -2.17
C ILE A 297 -0.11 34.87 -2.75
N ILE A 298 0.15 36.04 -3.34
CA ILE A 298 1.46 36.36 -3.93
C ILE A 298 2.56 36.32 -2.86
N ASN A 299 2.35 36.96 -1.71
CA ASN A 299 3.29 36.97 -0.59
C ASN A 299 3.58 35.54 -0.08
N HIS A 300 2.54 34.71 0.03
CA HIS A 300 2.73 33.31 0.41
C HIS A 300 3.55 32.54 -0.64
N LEU A 301 3.23 32.65 -1.93
CA LEU A 301 3.95 31.97 -3.00
C LEU A 301 5.41 32.43 -3.09
N GLU A 302 5.69 33.72 -2.90
CA GLU A 302 7.06 34.25 -2.89
C GLU A 302 7.89 33.68 -1.74
N LYS A 303 7.31 33.62 -0.53
CA LYS A 303 7.95 32.97 0.62
C LYS A 303 8.15 31.47 0.41
N LEU A 304 7.15 30.78 -0.14
CA LEU A 304 7.21 29.35 -0.43
C LEU A 304 8.32 29.04 -1.45
N ILE A 305 8.41 29.83 -2.53
CA ILE A 305 9.50 29.71 -3.52
C ILE A 305 10.86 29.89 -2.83
N ALA A 306 11.01 30.93 -2.00
CA ALA A 306 12.25 31.20 -1.29
C ALA A 306 12.63 30.07 -0.31
N ASP A 307 11.67 29.50 0.40
CA ASP A 307 11.91 28.34 1.27
C ASP A 307 12.29 27.10 0.46
N PHE A 308 11.64 26.84 -0.68
CA PHE A 308 12.05 25.75 -1.59
C PHE A 308 13.45 25.99 -2.19
N ASP A 309 13.82 27.23 -2.53
CA ASP A 309 15.17 27.56 -2.99
C ASP A 309 16.22 27.36 -1.88
N ARG A 310 15.89 27.72 -0.64
CA ARG A 310 16.75 27.49 0.53
C ARG A 310 16.95 26.01 0.82
N TYR A 311 15.87 25.23 0.81
CA TYR A 311 15.94 23.80 1.12
C TYR A 311 16.37 22.95 -0.06
N PHE A 312 16.35 23.45 -1.30
CA PHE A 312 16.78 22.75 -2.52
C PHE A 312 17.56 23.70 -3.43
N PRO A 313 18.86 23.94 -3.12
CA PRO A 313 19.71 24.81 -3.91
C PRO A 313 19.96 24.22 -5.30
N ALA A 314 20.26 25.09 -6.28
CA ALA A 314 20.41 24.66 -7.67
C ALA A 314 21.63 23.74 -7.89
N ASP A 315 22.68 23.89 -7.09
CA ASP A 315 23.92 23.10 -7.19
C ASP A 315 23.69 21.59 -6.96
N ASP A 316 22.71 21.22 -6.13
CA ASP A 316 22.31 19.81 -5.92
C ASP A 316 21.79 19.17 -7.23
N VAL A 317 21.23 19.98 -8.13
CA VAL A 317 20.62 19.53 -9.39
C VAL A 317 21.68 19.30 -10.48
N PHE A 318 22.69 20.16 -10.55
CA PHE A 318 23.72 20.13 -11.59
C PHE A 318 24.74 19.00 -11.40
N LYS A 319 24.93 18.54 -10.15
CA LYS A 319 25.89 17.48 -9.80
C LYS A 319 25.70 16.19 -10.62
N TYR A 320 24.46 15.85 -10.97
CA TYR A 320 24.12 14.61 -11.69
C TYR A 320 23.73 14.83 -13.15
N ASN A 321 24.00 16.02 -13.71
CA ASN A 321 23.60 16.34 -15.08
C ASN A 321 24.26 15.44 -16.13
N TRP A 322 25.46 14.92 -15.87
CA TRP A 322 26.11 13.96 -16.76
C TRP A 322 25.28 12.66 -16.92
N VAL A 323 24.49 12.26 -15.92
CA VAL A 323 23.58 11.10 -16.04
C VAL A 323 22.38 11.45 -16.93
N ARG A 324 21.87 12.68 -16.81
CA ARG A 324 20.72 13.17 -17.60
C ARG A 324 21.08 13.45 -19.05
N MET A 325 22.28 13.95 -19.27
CA MET A 325 22.79 14.34 -20.58
C MET A 325 24.19 13.75 -20.77
N PRO A 326 24.31 12.43 -20.96
CA PRO A 326 25.60 11.74 -21.06
C PRO A 326 26.45 12.20 -22.25
N PHE A 327 25.84 12.91 -23.20
CA PHE A 327 26.49 13.42 -24.41
C PHE A 327 26.64 14.95 -24.43
N ASN A 328 26.32 15.66 -23.35
CA ASN A 328 26.56 17.10 -23.29
C ASN A 328 28.04 17.37 -23.02
N LEU A 329 28.79 17.51 -24.12
CA LEU A 329 30.19 17.93 -24.18
C LEU A 329 30.33 19.39 -23.74
N ILE A 330 30.43 19.65 -22.43
CA ILE A 330 30.85 20.97 -21.92
C ILE A 330 32.15 20.88 -21.09
N HIS A 331 32.70 19.68 -20.86
CA HIS A 331 34.01 19.51 -20.21
C HIS A 331 34.91 18.48 -20.90
N MET A 332 35.24 18.73 -22.17
CA MET A 332 36.50 18.26 -22.73
C MET A 332 37.25 19.45 -23.33
N GLU A 333 37.84 20.28 -22.48
CA GLU A 333 39.02 21.03 -22.92
C GLU A 333 40.17 20.02 -23.01
N ASN A 334 40.68 19.85 -24.23
CA ASN A 334 41.96 19.23 -24.59
C ASN A 334 42.08 17.71 -24.43
N VAL A 335 41.17 16.93 -25.02
CA VAL A 335 41.54 15.60 -25.51
C VAL A 335 41.61 15.66 -27.03
N THR A 336 42.82 15.91 -27.54
CA THR A 336 43.15 15.65 -28.95
C THR A 336 43.06 14.14 -29.19
N LEU A 337 41.95 13.71 -29.78
CA LEU A 337 41.83 12.36 -30.31
C LEU A 337 42.86 12.20 -31.44
N THR A 338 43.97 11.55 -31.14
CA THR A 338 44.90 11.04 -32.13
C THR A 338 44.25 9.80 -32.75
N VAL A 339 43.57 10.02 -33.87
CA VAL A 339 43.16 8.92 -34.76
C VAL A 339 44.45 8.33 -35.33
N LEU A 340 44.81 7.12 -34.89
CA LEU A 340 45.80 6.29 -35.53
C LEU A 340 45.21 5.78 -36.86
N GLU A 341 45.33 6.56 -37.92
CA GLU A 341 45.22 6.04 -39.28
C GLU A 341 46.53 5.29 -39.60
N THR A 342 46.49 3.96 -39.53
CA THR A 342 47.51 3.12 -40.17
C THR A 342 47.20 3.02 -41.66
N PRO A 343 48.12 3.38 -42.58
CA PRO A 343 47.92 3.19 -44.00
C PRO A 343 48.16 1.72 -44.33
N LEU A 344 47.10 0.99 -44.69
CA LEU A 344 47.23 -0.33 -45.29
C LEU A 344 47.67 -0.17 -46.74
N SER A 345 48.87 -0.67 -47.01
CA SER A 345 49.50 -0.77 -48.30
C SER A 345 48.73 -1.68 -49.26
N ASN A 346 48.86 -1.35 -50.54
CA ASN A 346 48.41 -2.11 -51.71
C ASN A 346 48.68 -3.61 -51.58
N SER A 347 47.60 -4.39 -51.49
CA SER A 347 47.57 -5.75 -52.03
C SER A 347 46.27 -5.90 -52.81
N SER A 348 46.41 -6.22 -54.09
CA SER A 348 45.36 -6.56 -55.03
C SER A 348 44.44 -7.64 -54.44
N VAL A 349 43.30 -7.22 -53.90
CA VAL A 349 42.19 -8.12 -53.61
C VAL A 349 41.37 -8.21 -54.89
N SER A 350 41.33 -9.41 -55.46
CA SER A 350 40.51 -9.74 -56.62
C SER A 350 39.03 -9.42 -56.35
N ASN A 351 38.38 -8.86 -57.37
CA ASN A 351 36.95 -8.57 -57.42
C ASN A 351 36.08 -9.86 -57.51
N ASP A 352 36.45 -10.95 -56.86
CA ASP A 352 35.81 -12.26 -57.05
C ASP A 352 34.63 -12.52 -56.10
N PHE A 353 34.37 -11.66 -55.11
CA PHE A 353 33.26 -11.90 -54.17
C PHE A 353 31.89 -11.46 -54.70
N TRP A 354 31.83 -10.54 -55.67
CA TRP A 354 30.58 -9.93 -56.13
C TRP A 354 30.07 -10.44 -57.49
N ILE A 355 30.84 -11.28 -58.20
CA ILE A 355 30.51 -11.65 -59.59
C ILE A 355 29.70 -12.97 -59.71
N HIS A 356 29.56 -13.75 -58.64
CA HIS A 356 28.85 -15.05 -58.72
C HIS A 356 27.30 -14.99 -58.66
N CYS A 357 26.69 -13.82 -58.39
CA CYS A 357 25.23 -13.65 -58.40
C CYS A 357 24.66 -13.19 -59.77
N LEU A 358 25.40 -13.42 -60.86
CA LEU A 358 24.97 -13.15 -62.25
C LEU A 358 24.47 -14.42 -62.97
N GLY A 359 24.00 -15.42 -62.22
CA GLY A 359 23.23 -16.54 -62.76
C GLY A 359 21.75 -16.38 -62.41
N GLN A 360 20.92 -16.12 -63.43
CA GLN A 360 19.45 -16.07 -63.42
C GLN A 360 18.77 -16.12 -62.04
N TRP A 361 18.32 -14.97 -61.54
CA TRP A 361 17.31 -14.93 -60.47
C TRP A 361 16.15 -15.84 -60.87
N LEU A 362 15.89 -16.90 -60.08
CA LEU A 362 14.66 -17.67 -60.25
C LEU A 362 13.46 -16.71 -60.09
N PRO A 363 12.40 -16.84 -60.90
CA PRO A 363 11.29 -15.89 -60.90
C PRO A 363 10.70 -15.75 -59.48
N PRO A 364 10.73 -14.56 -58.84
CA PRO A 364 10.40 -14.38 -57.42
C PRO A 364 8.89 -14.28 -57.15
N ASN A 365 8.07 -14.95 -57.95
CA ASN A 365 6.62 -14.70 -58.02
C ASN A 365 5.77 -15.92 -57.68
N HIS A 366 6.25 -16.85 -56.85
CA HIS A 366 5.37 -17.91 -56.37
C HIS A 366 4.49 -17.42 -55.23
N ILE A 367 3.17 -17.54 -55.39
CA ILE A 367 2.17 -17.08 -54.43
C ILE A 367 2.43 -17.65 -53.02
N LEU A 368 2.86 -18.92 -52.92
CA LEU A 368 3.20 -19.54 -51.62
C LEU A 368 4.32 -18.82 -50.87
N PHE A 369 5.34 -18.33 -51.57
CA PHE A 369 6.44 -17.58 -50.95
C PHE A 369 5.94 -16.23 -50.41
N GLN A 370 5.07 -15.56 -51.16
CA GLN A 370 4.49 -14.28 -50.75
C GLN A 370 3.50 -14.44 -49.59
N ILE A 371 2.67 -15.49 -49.59
CA ILE A 371 1.78 -15.83 -48.48
C ILE A 371 2.59 -16.17 -47.23
N ALA A 372 3.68 -16.94 -47.35
CA ALA A 372 4.54 -17.27 -46.23
C ALA A 372 5.13 -16.00 -45.57
N ASN A 373 5.65 -15.08 -46.39
CA ASN A 373 6.18 -13.79 -45.92
C ASN A 373 5.08 -12.87 -45.34
N ALA A 374 3.85 -12.92 -45.86
CA ALA A 374 2.73 -12.17 -45.29
C ALA A 374 2.40 -12.65 -43.86
N PHE A 375 2.38 -13.96 -43.61
CA PHE A 375 2.19 -14.50 -42.27
C PHE A 375 3.38 -14.21 -41.34
N LEU A 376 4.60 -14.19 -41.88
CA LEU A 376 5.78 -13.75 -41.13
C LEU A 376 5.68 -12.27 -40.73
N PHE A 377 5.22 -11.40 -41.63
CA PHE A 377 4.96 -10.00 -41.34
C PHE A 377 3.86 -9.82 -40.28
N LEU A 378 2.73 -10.53 -40.43
CA LEU A 378 1.64 -10.51 -39.44
C LEU A 378 2.12 -10.98 -38.06
N SER A 379 3.08 -11.89 -37.99
CA SER A 379 3.65 -12.34 -36.72
C SER A 379 4.32 -11.19 -35.94
N TYR A 380 4.95 -10.23 -36.62
CA TYR A 380 5.57 -9.06 -35.97
C TYR A 380 4.56 -8.02 -35.46
N LEU A 381 3.28 -8.14 -35.84
CA LEU A 381 2.19 -7.29 -35.36
C LEU A 381 1.50 -7.85 -34.10
N ALA A 382 2.08 -8.90 -33.48
CA ALA A 382 1.49 -9.53 -32.31
C ALA A 382 1.40 -8.55 -31.11
N PRO A 383 0.22 -8.41 -30.47
CA PRO A 383 0.07 -7.58 -29.28
C PRO A 383 0.80 -8.18 -28.07
N VAL A 384 1.06 -7.37 -27.05
CA VAL A 384 1.70 -7.85 -25.81
C VAL A 384 0.70 -8.67 -24.98
N GLY A 385 1.08 -9.89 -24.58
CA GLY A 385 0.29 -10.76 -23.67
C GLY A 385 0.17 -12.21 -24.13
N ILE A 386 -0.48 -13.08 -23.34
CA ILE A 386 -0.59 -14.53 -23.62
C ILE A 386 -1.37 -14.80 -24.91
N TYR A 387 -2.45 -14.07 -25.16
CA TYR A 387 -3.21 -14.16 -26.42
C TYR A 387 -2.41 -13.66 -27.63
N GLY A 388 -1.56 -12.65 -27.43
CA GLY A 388 -0.64 -12.17 -28.46
C GLY A 388 0.49 -13.15 -28.76
N LEU A 389 1.02 -13.83 -27.74
CA LEU A 389 2.00 -14.91 -27.92
C LEU A 389 1.39 -16.10 -28.66
N LEU A 390 0.13 -16.45 -28.38
CA LEU A 390 -0.61 -17.47 -29.14
C LEU A 390 -0.77 -17.04 -30.61
N TYR A 391 -1.13 -15.79 -30.86
CA TYR A 391 -1.24 -15.22 -32.21
C TYR A 391 0.10 -15.27 -32.96
N LEU A 392 1.19 -14.81 -32.34
CA LEU A 392 2.56 -14.87 -32.87
C LEU A 392 2.93 -16.30 -33.31
N ARG A 393 2.78 -17.27 -32.39
CA ARG A 393 3.17 -18.67 -32.65
C ARG A 393 2.30 -19.33 -33.71
N THR A 394 1.01 -18.97 -33.79
CA THR A 394 0.09 -19.46 -34.82
C THR A 394 0.46 -18.90 -36.20
N CYS A 395 0.74 -17.60 -36.32
CA CYS A 395 1.18 -16.98 -37.57
C CYS A 395 2.52 -17.54 -38.06
N LEU A 396 3.50 -17.72 -37.16
CA LEU A 396 4.79 -18.34 -37.49
C LEU A 396 4.64 -19.79 -37.95
N MET A 397 3.76 -20.57 -37.31
CA MET A 397 3.45 -21.94 -37.72
C MET A 397 2.88 -21.98 -39.14
N ILE A 398 1.90 -21.12 -39.44
CA ILE A 398 1.28 -21.04 -40.78
C ILE A 398 2.29 -20.59 -41.83
N GLY A 399 3.10 -19.56 -41.53
CA GLY A 399 4.15 -19.09 -42.44
C GLY A 399 5.20 -20.16 -42.74
N SER A 400 5.62 -20.92 -41.71
CA SER A 400 6.60 -22.01 -41.86
C SER A 400 6.06 -23.19 -42.69
N ILE A 401 4.75 -23.50 -42.58
CA ILE A 401 4.10 -24.51 -43.44
C ILE A 401 4.17 -24.08 -44.91
N PHE A 402 3.84 -22.83 -45.22
CA PHE A 402 3.89 -22.34 -46.59
C PHE A 402 5.31 -22.29 -47.16
N PHE A 403 6.32 -21.94 -46.35
CA PHE A 403 7.72 -22.04 -46.76
C PHE A 403 8.18 -23.49 -46.99
N ALA A 404 7.75 -24.45 -46.16
CA ALA A 404 8.07 -25.86 -46.37
C ALA A 404 7.46 -26.39 -47.69
N ILE A 405 6.19 -26.08 -47.96
CA ILE A 405 5.50 -26.48 -49.20
C ILE A 405 6.18 -25.84 -50.42
N TRP A 406 6.56 -24.57 -50.34
CA TRP A 406 7.28 -23.88 -51.42
C TRP A 406 8.67 -24.49 -51.65
N GLY A 407 9.42 -24.77 -50.58
CA GLY A 407 10.73 -25.43 -50.66
C GLY A 407 10.68 -26.81 -51.31
N TRP A 408 9.61 -27.58 -51.05
CA TRP A 408 9.40 -28.91 -51.61
C TRP A 408 8.92 -28.89 -53.07
N ILE A 409 7.91 -28.07 -53.39
CA ILE A 409 7.23 -28.11 -54.69
C ILE A 409 7.95 -27.28 -55.76
N VAL A 410 8.52 -26.14 -55.38
CA VAL A 410 9.02 -25.15 -56.35
C VAL A 410 10.55 -25.16 -56.41
N LEU A 411 11.21 -25.10 -55.26
CA LEU A 411 12.68 -25.12 -55.20
C LEU A 411 13.26 -26.55 -55.27
N CYS A 412 12.47 -27.58 -54.95
CA CYS A 412 12.93 -28.96 -54.77
C CYS A 412 14.17 -29.06 -53.84
N ALA A 413 14.23 -28.20 -52.83
CA ALA A 413 15.36 -28.05 -51.92
C ALA A 413 15.05 -28.75 -50.59
N LEU A 414 15.72 -29.88 -50.34
CA LEU A 414 15.45 -30.75 -49.19
C LEU A 414 15.78 -30.06 -47.86
N ASP A 415 16.86 -29.29 -47.82
CA ASP A 415 17.31 -28.52 -46.66
C ASP A 415 16.27 -27.47 -46.23
N THR A 416 15.74 -26.71 -47.19
CA THR A 416 14.71 -25.69 -46.97
C THR A 416 13.42 -26.33 -46.45
N PHE A 417 13.03 -27.48 -47.01
CA PHE A 417 11.86 -28.23 -46.54
C PHE A 417 12.04 -28.73 -45.10
N ILE A 418 13.20 -29.34 -44.78
CA ILE A 418 13.48 -29.89 -43.44
C ILE A 418 13.44 -28.80 -42.38
N TRP A 419 14.16 -27.70 -42.58
CA TRP A 419 14.22 -26.62 -41.59
C TRP A 419 12.85 -25.98 -41.33
N ASN A 420 12.07 -25.72 -42.37
CA ASN A 420 10.72 -25.15 -42.22
C ASN A 420 9.73 -26.15 -41.59
N THR A 421 9.89 -27.45 -41.82
CA THR A 421 9.10 -28.49 -41.13
C THR A 421 9.43 -28.54 -39.63
N VAL A 422 10.71 -28.41 -39.25
CA VAL A 422 11.14 -28.31 -37.85
C VAL A 422 10.55 -27.06 -37.19
N PHE A 423 10.59 -25.91 -37.85
CA PHE A 423 9.98 -24.68 -37.33
C PHE A 423 8.46 -24.81 -37.15
N THR A 424 7.76 -25.47 -38.08
CA THR A 424 6.33 -25.78 -37.92
C THR A 424 6.09 -26.65 -36.68
N LEU A 425 6.87 -27.71 -36.47
CA LEU A 425 6.71 -28.62 -35.33
C LEU A 425 6.94 -27.92 -33.98
N ILE A 426 8.00 -27.10 -33.88
CA ILE A 426 8.30 -26.32 -32.68
C ILE A 426 7.14 -25.37 -32.35
N ASN A 427 6.67 -24.60 -33.35
CA ASN A 427 5.58 -23.66 -33.13
C ASN A 427 4.25 -24.38 -32.80
N PHE A 428 4.00 -25.56 -33.38
CA PHE A 428 2.84 -26.39 -33.02
C PHE A 428 2.86 -26.83 -31.55
N ILE A 429 4.00 -27.30 -31.05
CA ILE A 429 4.16 -27.69 -29.64
C ILE A 429 3.90 -26.48 -28.72
N HIS A 430 4.47 -25.32 -29.05
CA HIS A 430 4.21 -24.09 -28.28
C HIS A 430 2.74 -23.67 -28.31
N VAL A 431 2.07 -23.73 -29.47
CA VAL A 431 0.63 -23.46 -29.58
C VAL A 431 -0.16 -24.45 -28.71
N ALA A 432 0.16 -25.75 -28.74
CA ALA A 432 -0.51 -26.75 -27.93
C ALA A 432 -0.33 -26.51 -26.42
N ILE A 433 0.88 -26.15 -25.97
CA ILE A 433 1.17 -25.79 -24.57
C ILE A 433 0.39 -24.53 -24.17
N LEU A 434 0.38 -23.49 -25.01
CA LEU A 434 -0.33 -22.24 -24.73
C LEU A 434 -1.85 -22.46 -24.68
N LEU A 435 -2.42 -23.27 -25.59
CA LEU A 435 -3.83 -23.67 -25.55
C LEU A 435 -4.16 -24.50 -24.30
N TYR A 436 -3.24 -25.36 -23.86
CA TYR A 436 -3.40 -26.10 -22.61
C TYR A 436 -3.40 -25.18 -21.38
N MET A 437 -2.54 -24.16 -21.36
CA MET A 437 -2.49 -23.13 -20.30
C MET A 437 -3.73 -22.21 -20.31
N LEU A 438 -4.29 -21.93 -21.49
CA LEU A 438 -5.51 -21.13 -21.66
C LEU A 438 -6.80 -21.90 -21.34
N ARG A 439 -6.72 -23.20 -21.02
CA ARG A 439 -7.89 -24.02 -20.73
C ARG A 439 -8.60 -23.50 -19.46
N PRO A 440 -9.89 -23.11 -19.54
CA PRO A 440 -10.60 -22.58 -18.39
C PRO A 440 -10.76 -23.63 -17.30
N VAL A 441 -10.48 -23.22 -16.06
CA VAL A 441 -10.71 -24.00 -14.86
C VAL A 441 -12.22 -24.17 -14.65
N LYS A 442 -12.74 -25.38 -14.80
CA LYS A 442 -14.14 -25.69 -14.50
C LYS A 442 -14.35 -25.70 -12.97
N LEU A 443 -14.99 -24.66 -12.44
CA LEU A 443 -15.51 -24.60 -11.07
C LEU A 443 -16.96 -25.09 -11.06
N SER A 444 -17.42 -25.71 -9.96
CA SER A 444 -18.85 -25.97 -9.77
C SER A 444 -19.62 -24.65 -9.64
N LYS A 445 -20.92 -24.65 -9.94
CA LYS A 445 -21.76 -23.42 -9.91
C LYS A 445 -21.68 -22.68 -8.56
N GLU A 446 -21.74 -23.43 -7.45
CA GLU A 446 -21.68 -22.87 -6.09
C GLU A 446 -20.32 -22.23 -5.78
N LEU A 447 -19.22 -22.83 -6.25
CA LEU A 447 -17.88 -22.26 -6.06
C LEU A 447 -17.63 -21.06 -6.97
N GLU A 448 -18.25 -21.03 -8.15
CA GLU A 448 -18.19 -19.88 -9.06
C GLU A 448 -18.94 -18.67 -8.49
N GLU A 449 -20.05 -18.89 -7.77
CA GLU A 449 -20.75 -17.82 -7.04
C GLU A 449 -19.87 -17.25 -5.90
N VAL A 450 -19.28 -18.12 -5.08
CA VAL A 450 -18.31 -17.71 -4.04
C VAL A 450 -17.15 -16.91 -4.63
N TYR A 451 -16.59 -17.37 -5.75
CA TYR A 451 -15.51 -16.67 -6.44
C TYR A 451 -15.95 -15.27 -6.91
N LYS A 452 -17.10 -15.16 -7.57
CA LYS A 452 -17.61 -13.89 -8.11
C LYS A 452 -17.93 -12.87 -7.03
N ASP A 453 -18.42 -13.32 -5.87
CA ASP A 453 -18.90 -12.42 -4.82
C ASP A 453 -17.81 -12.04 -3.82
N LEU A 454 -16.94 -12.97 -3.42
CA LEU A 454 -15.94 -12.73 -2.38
C LEU A 454 -14.53 -12.43 -2.94
N PHE A 455 -14.12 -13.10 -4.01
CA PHE A 455 -12.70 -13.09 -4.45
C PHE A 455 -12.46 -12.24 -5.71
N LYS A 456 -13.41 -12.20 -6.64
CA LYS A 456 -13.32 -11.39 -7.87
C LYS A 456 -13.26 -9.88 -7.61
N PRO A 457 -14.02 -9.29 -6.66
CA PRO A 457 -13.92 -7.85 -6.36
C PRO A 457 -12.54 -7.46 -5.80
N LEU A 458 -11.85 -8.42 -5.17
CA LEU A 458 -10.51 -8.25 -4.61
C LEU A 458 -9.41 -8.58 -5.63
N GLN A 459 -9.75 -8.68 -6.92
CA GLN A 459 -8.82 -8.93 -8.04
C GLN A 459 -8.10 -10.28 -7.98
N VAL A 460 -8.65 -11.28 -7.28
CA VAL A 460 -8.06 -12.63 -7.28
C VAL A 460 -8.29 -13.32 -8.61
N SER A 461 -7.22 -13.84 -9.21
CA SER A 461 -7.32 -14.60 -10.46
C SER A 461 -7.99 -15.97 -10.24
N ARG A 462 -8.63 -16.53 -11.27
CA ARG A 462 -9.21 -17.89 -11.20
C ARG A 462 -8.17 -18.97 -10.89
N HIS A 463 -6.92 -18.78 -11.32
CA HIS A 463 -5.83 -19.71 -11.04
C HIS A 463 -5.43 -19.69 -9.55
N GLN A 464 -5.35 -18.50 -8.95
CA GLN A 464 -5.13 -18.35 -7.51
C GLN A 464 -6.27 -18.94 -6.69
N PHE A 465 -7.52 -18.69 -7.10
CA PHE A 465 -8.67 -19.30 -6.43
C PHE A 465 -8.67 -20.82 -6.55
N ARG A 466 -8.27 -21.38 -7.71
CA ARG A 466 -8.09 -22.83 -7.89
C ARG A 466 -7.07 -23.41 -6.90
N ARG A 467 -5.98 -22.70 -6.60
CA ARG A 467 -5.00 -23.13 -5.58
C ARG A 467 -5.67 -23.24 -4.20
N ALA A 468 -6.45 -22.24 -3.80
CA ALA A 468 -7.21 -22.30 -2.54
C ALA A 468 -8.22 -23.46 -2.52
N ILE A 469 -8.93 -23.71 -3.63
CA ILE A 469 -9.86 -24.84 -3.76
C ILE A 469 -9.13 -26.20 -3.76
N SER A 470 -7.89 -26.28 -4.26
CA SER A 470 -7.12 -27.53 -4.22
C SER A 470 -6.79 -28.00 -2.80
N CYS A 471 -6.87 -27.10 -1.81
CA CYS A 471 -6.71 -27.40 -0.38
C CYS A 471 -8.03 -27.77 0.32
N MET A 472 -9.14 -27.84 -0.43
CA MET A 472 -10.44 -28.21 0.09
C MET A 472 -10.44 -29.65 0.60
N ARG A 473 -11.05 -29.87 1.77
CA ARG A 473 -11.27 -31.20 2.35
C ARG A 473 -12.54 -31.82 1.77
N GLU A 474 -13.67 -31.15 1.96
CA GLU A 474 -14.99 -31.63 1.56
C GLU A 474 -16.01 -30.49 1.55
N ILE A 475 -17.17 -30.73 0.92
CA ILE A 475 -18.38 -29.91 1.13
C ILE A 475 -19.31 -30.74 2.02
N LYS A 476 -19.44 -30.34 3.28
CA LYS A 476 -20.26 -31.04 4.29
C LYS A 476 -21.71 -30.60 4.14
N CYS A 477 -22.61 -31.57 3.99
CA CYS A 477 -24.06 -31.34 4.01
C CYS A 477 -24.59 -31.67 5.41
N LEU A 478 -25.24 -30.70 6.05
CA LEU A 478 -25.81 -30.84 7.39
C LEU A 478 -27.34 -30.82 7.29
N LYS A 479 -27.98 -31.74 8.01
CA LYS A 479 -29.44 -31.73 8.19
C LYS A 479 -29.84 -30.72 9.26
N PRO A 480 -31.10 -30.24 9.26
CA PRO A 480 -31.59 -29.41 10.35
C PRO A 480 -31.36 -30.08 11.71
N ARG A 481 -30.86 -29.32 12.69
CA ARG A 481 -30.45 -29.74 14.04
C ARG A 481 -29.22 -30.63 14.13
N GLU A 482 -28.51 -30.87 13.03
CA GLU A 482 -27.23 -31.58 13.05
C GLU A 482 -26.10 -30.64 13.52
N PRO A 483 -25.31 -31.02 14.54
CA PRO A 483 -24.19 -30.21 14.98
C PRO A 483 -23.04 -30.27 13.96
N TYR A 484 -22.58 -29.10 13.53
CA TYR A 484 -21.34 -28.97 12.75
C TYR A 484 -20.12 -29.28 13.63
N CYS A 485 -20.05 -28.65 14.80
CA CYS A 485 -19.06 -28.87 15.83
C CYS A 485 -19.71 -28.78 17.22
N VAL A 486 -19.11 -29.49 18.17
CA VAL A 486 -19.54 -29.54 19.58
C VAL A 486 -18.45 -28.96 20.46
N GLU A 487 -18.89 -28.08 21.37
CA GLU A 487 -18.06 -27.39 22.36
C GLU A 487 -17.19 -28.38 23.16
N ASN A 488 -15.91 -28.06 23.32
CA ASN A 488 -14.87 -28.82 24.02
C ASN A 488 -14.59 -30.25 23.51
N VAL A 489 -15.20 -30.65 22.39
CA VAL A 489 -15.03 -32.00 21.81
C VAL A 489 -14.37 -31.95 20.44
N THR A 490 -14.83 -31.05 19.57
CA THR A 490 -14.33 -30.98 18.19
C THR A 490 -13.03 -30.18 18.15
N LYS A 491 -11.99 -30.66 17.46
CA LYS A 491 -10.71 -29.94 17.30
C LYS A 491 -10.79 -28.87 16.22
N VAL A 492 -10.02 -27.81 16.39
CA VAL A 492 -9.93 -26.65 15.48
C VAL A 492 -8.85 -26.89 14.40
N ASP A 493 -9.13 -27.80 13.46
CA ASP A 493 -8.20 -28.17 12.37
C ASP A 493 -8.60 -27.62 10.98
N ARG A 494 -9.69 -26.84 10.90
CA ARG A 494 -10.35 -26.49 9.63
C ARG A 494 -10.66 -25.00 9.53
N LEU A 495 -10.84 -24.56 8.29
CA LEU A 495 -11.48 -23.29 7.97
C LEU A 495 -12.71 -23.58 7.13
N SER A 496 -13.86 -23.01 7.50
CA SER A 496 -15.13 -23.37 6.86
C SER A 496 -15.95 -22.15 6.46
N LEU A 497 -16.57 -22.23 5.29
CA LEU A 497 -17.43 -21.20 4.69
C LEU A 497 -18.82 -21.76 4.44
N VAL A 498 -19.85 -21.06 4.89
CA VAL A 498 -21.25 -21.44 4.65
C VAL A 498 -21.61 -21.14 3.20
N LEU A 499 -21.93 -22.17 2.41
CA LEU A 499 -22.40 -21.98 1.04
C LEU A 499 -23.89 -21.64 1.03
N THR A 500 -24.69 -22.48 1.70
CA THR A 500 -26.15 -22.33 1.77
C THR A 500 -26.69 -22.70 3.15
N GLY A 501 -27.81 -22.10 3.53
CA GLY A 501 -28.49 -22.29 4.81
C GLY A 501 -27.94 -21.38 5.92
N ARG A 502 -28.44 -21.59 7.14
CA ARG A 502 -28.11 -20.82 8.35
C ARG A 502 -27.74 -21.75 9.50
N LEU A 503 -26.69 -21.37 10.23
CA LEU A 503 -26.23 -22.07 11.42
C LEU A 503 -26.33 -21.17 12.65
N VAL A 504 -26.67 -21.76 13.79
CA VAL A 504 -26.64 -21.08 15.08
C VAL A 504 -25.37 -21.44 15.83
N VAL A 505 -24.69 -20.42 16.36
CA VAL A 505 -23.57 -20.57 17.27
C VAL A 505 -24.11 -20.45 18.68
N SER A 506 -23.79 -21.43 19.53
CA SER A 506 -24.24 -21.51 20.91
C SER A 506 -23.09 -21.82 21.86
N GLN A 507 -23.15 -21.29 23.07
CA GLN A 507 -22.19 -21.58 24.14
C GLN A 507 -22.96 -21.97 25.40
N ASN A 508 -22.60 -23.08 26.03
CA ASN A 508 -23.31 -23.60 27.20
C ASN A 508 -24.84 -23.71 27.00
N GLY A 509 -25.29 -24.02 25.78
CA GLY A 509 -26.72 -24.13 25.44
C GLY A 509 -27.44 -22.80 25.16
N HIS A 510 -26.77 -21.65 25.29
CA HIS A 510 -27.32 -20.34 24.92
C HIS A 510 -26.91 -19.94 23.51
N ALA A 511 -27.87 -19.52 22.66
CA ALA A 511 -27.60 -19.02 21.32
C ALA A 511 -26.93 -17.64 21.38
N LEU A 512 -25.77 -17.49 20.73
CA LEU A 512 -25.01 -16.25 20.66
C LEU A 512 -25.37 -15.43 19.42
N HIS A 513 -25.21 -16.03 18.24
CA HIS A 513 -25.51 -15.39 16.96
C HIS A 513 -25.78 -16.43 15.88
N ILE A 514 -26.38 -15.98 14.78
CA ILE A 514 -26.65 -16.79 13.58
C ILE A 514 -25.62 -16.44 12.51
N VAL A 515 -25.09 -17.46 11.84
CA VAL A 515 -24.18 -17.33 10.71
C VAL A 515 -24.94 -17.65 9.43
N ASP A 516 -24.99 -16.66 8.54
CA ASP A 516 -25.68 -16.74 7.26
C ASP A 516 -24.76 -17.25 6.13
N SER A 517 -25.36 -17.55 4.97
CA SER A 517 -24.64 -17.88 3.74
C SER A 517 -23.55 -16.84 3.41
N LYS A 518 -22.42 -17.33 2.88
CA LYS A 518 -21.21 -16.59 2.51
C LYS A 518 -20.40 -16.01 3.68
N GLN A 519 -20.70 -16.41 4.92
CA GLN A 519 -19.91 -16.08 6.09
C GLN A 519 -19.06 -17.28 6.54
N PHE A 520 -17.91 -16.99 7.14
CA PHE A 520 -17.04 -18.03 7.68
C PHE A 520 -17.57 -18.50 9.03
N LEU A 521 -17.29 -19.75 9.40
CA LEU A 521 -17.58 -20.27 10.74
C LEU A 521 -16.37 -20.05 11.65
N ASP A 522 -15.21 -20.52 11.21
CA ASP A 522 -13.97 -20.66 12.01
C ASP A 522 -12.98 -19.50 11.79
N SER A 523 -13.49 -18.31 11.50
CA SER A 523 -12.65 -17.14 11.20
C SER A 523 -11.87 -16.60 12.41
N PRO A 524 -12.39 -16.58 13.66
CA PRO A 524 -11.60 -16.15 14.82
C PRO A 524 -10.39 -17.05 15.07
N GLU A 525 -10.57 -18.36 14.88
CA GLU A 525 -9.55 -19.36 15.12
C GLU A 525 -8.39 -19.29 14.12
N TRP A 526 -8.61 -18.66 12.96
CA TRP A 526 -7.57 -18.44 11.95
C TRP A 526 -6.36 -17.69 12.51
N PHE A 527 -6.58 -16.68 13.35
CA PHE A 527 -5.57 -15.68 13.75
C PHE A 527 -4.83 -15.97 15.07
N GLY A 528 -5.29 -16.89 15.93
CA GLY A 528 -4.71 -16.98 17.29
C GLY A 528 -4.84 -18.29 18.05
N VAL A 529 -5.35 -19.37 17.44
CA VAL A 529 -5.61 -20.64 18.15
C VAL A 529 -4.69 -21.75 17.63
N CYS A 530 -4.10 -22.55 18.54
CA CYS A 530 -3.28 -23.71 18.19
C CYS A 530 -4.18 -24.81 17.62
N THR A 531 -3.70 -25.58 16.63
CA THR A 531 -4.50 -26.65 15.97
C THR A 531 -4.93 -27.79 16.91
N ASN A 532 -4.39 -27.84 18.12
CA ASN A 532 -4.73 -28.81 19.15
C ASN A 532 -5.88 -28.39 20.06
N ASP A 533 -6.35 -27.14 19.96
CA ASP A 533 -7.43 -26.63 20.79
C ASP A 533 -8.79 -27.12 20.27
N ALA A 534 -9.75 -27.29 21.18
CA ALA A 534 -11.13 -27.63 20.86
C ALA A 534 -11.98 -26.38 20.69
N TYR A 535 -13.06 -26.47 19.89
CA TYR A 535 -14.03 -25.39 19.74
C TYR A 535 -14.62 -25.01 21.10
N GLN A 536 -14.65 -23.72 21.41
CA GLN A 536 -15.25 -23.18 22.65
C GLN A 536 -16.76 -22.95 22.53
N VAL A 537 -17.34 -23.28 21.37
CA VAL A 537 -18.75 -23.08 21.04
C VAL A 537 -19.28 -24.28 20.27
N SER A 538 -20.59 -24.53 20.37
CA SER A 538 -21.30 -25.51 19.57
C SER A 538 -22.02 -24.83 18.41
N ILE A 539 -21.78 -25.31 17.19
CA ILE A 539 -22.42 -24.78 15.98
C ILE A 539 -23.40 -25.82 15.46
N THR A 540 -24.67 -25.45 15.32
CA THR A 540 -25.74 -26.36 14.90
C THR A 540 -26.49 -25.80 13.71
N ALA A 541 -26.82 -26.64 12.72
CA ALA A 541 -27.58 -26.22 11.55
C ALA A 541 -29.05 -25.95 11.93
N LEU A 542 -29.58 -24.77 11.57
CA LEU A 542 -31.00 -24.45 11.76
C LEU A 542 -31.85 -25.05 10.64
N GLU A 543 -31.31 -25.07 9.43
CA GLU A 543 -31.93 -25.61 8.22
C GLU A 543 -30.94 -26.52 7.48
N ALA A 544 -31.32 -27.05 6.31
CA ALA A 544 -30.39 -27.86 5.52
C ALA A 544 -29.25 -26.97 5.03
N CYS A 545 -28.03 -27.23 5.50
CA CYS A 545 -26.86 -26.40 5.22
C CYS A 545 -25.83 -27.12 4.37
N ARG A 546 -25.13 -26.38 3.52
CA ARG A 546 -23.92 -26.86 2.85
C ARG A 546 -22.75 -25.98 3.24
N VAL A 547 -21.70 -26.60 3.75
CA VAL A 547 -20.53 -25.90 4.29
C VAL A 547 -19.29 -26.39 3.55
N LEU A 548 -18.56 -25.46 2.95
CA LEU A 548 -17.26 -25.70 2.32
C LEU A 548 -16.19 -25.75 3.40
N VAL A 549 -15.41 -26.83 3.45
CA VAL A 549 -14.41 -27.06 4.50
C VAL A 549 -13.02 -27.20 3.89
N TRP A 550 -12.08 -26.39 4.37
CA TRP A 550 -10.65 -26.46 4.03
C TRP A 550 -9.82 -27.06 5.16
N HIS A 551 -8.72 -27.71 4.80
CA HIS A 551 -7.65 -28.00 5.75
C HIS A 551 -6.90 -26.71 6.06
N ARG A 552 -6.92 -26.26 7.32
CA ARG A 552 -6.33 -24.99 7.74
C ARG A 552 -4.83 -24.92 7.41
N ASP A 553 -4.07 -25.94 7.79
CA ASP A 553 -2.61 -25.95 7.62
C ASP A 553 -2.18 -26.06 6.16
N LYS A 554 -2.86 -26.92 5.39
CA LYS A 554 -2.60 -27.04 3.94
C LYS A 554 -2.93 -25.74 3.20
N LEU A 555 -4.02 -25.09 3.59
CA LEU A 555 -4.40 -23.80 3.00
C LEU A 555 -3.38 -22.72 3.37
N LYS A 556 -2.97 -22.61 4.65
CA LYS A 556 -1.94 -21.66 5.10
C LYS A 556 -0.61 -21.86 4.36
N LEU A 557 -0.18 -23.10 4.18
CA LEU A 557 1.02 -23.42 3.40
C LEU A 557 0.86 -23.12 1.91
N SER A 558 -0.32 -23.38 1.31
CA SER A 558 -0.53 -23.11 -0.12
C SER A 558 -0.62 -21.63 -0.44
N ILE A 559 -1.04 -20.79 0.50
CA ILE A 559 -1.13 -19.33 0.30
C ILE A 559 0.14 -18.60 0.75
N SER A 560 1.00 -19.20 1.58
CA SER A 560 2.24 -18.53 2.02
C SER A 560 3.21 -18.20 0.89
N ASP A 561 3.13 -18.94 -0.22
CA ASP A 561 3.95 -18.68 -1.41
C ASP A 561 3.42 -17.50 -2.26
N ASP A 562 2.21 -17.01 -1.99
CA ASP A 562 1.55 -15.93 -2.74
C ASP A 562 1.10 -14.82 -1.75
N ILE A 563 1.97 -13.83 -1.55
CA ILE A 563 1.78 -12.71 -0.61
C ILE A 563 0.44 -12.00 -0.85
N PHE A 564 0.05 -11.85 -2.12
CA PHE A 564 -1.22 -11.22 -2.47
C PHE A 564 -2.42 -12.07 -2.03
N LEU A 565 -2.41 -13.37 -2.35
CA LEU A 565 -3.48 -14.28 -1.94
C LEU A 565 -3.57 -14.39 -0.42
N GLN A 566 -2.44 -14.42 0.29
CA GLN A 566 -2.40 -14.39 1.75
C GLN A 566 -3.06 -13.12 2.31
N ALA A 567 -2.70 -11.94 1.81
CA ALA A 567 -3.29 -10.67 2.25
C ALA A 567 -4.80 -10.61 1.99
N VAL A 568 -5.27 -11.19 0.89
CA VAL A 568 -6.70 -11.29 0.59
C VAL A 568 -7.42 -12.15 1.62
N PHE A 569 -6.90 -13.33 1.94
CA PHE A 569 -7.50 -14.21 2.96
C PHE A 569 -7.52 -13.56 4.34
N ASP A 570 -6.42 -12.92 4.75
CA ASP A 570 -6.34 -12.22 6.04
C ASP A 570 -7.32 -11.03 6.10
N ASN A 571 -7.54 -10.33 4.99
CA ASN A 571 -8.52 -9.23 4.93
C ASN A 571 -9.97 -9.76 5.02
N ILE A 572 -10.32 -10.76 4.21
CA ILE A 572 -11.68 -11.35 4.22
C ILE A 572 -12.01 -11.90 5.60
N LEU A 573 -11.10 -12.70 6.18
CA LEU A 573 -11.30 -13.31 7.49
C LEU A 573 -11.27 -12.27 8.61
N GLY A 574 -10.37 -11.28 8.53
CA GLY A 574 -10.31 -10.18 9.49
C GLY A 574 -11.61 -9.37 9.52
N LYS A 575 -12.18 -9.07 8.34
CA LYS A 575 -13.48 -8.38 8.23
C LYS A 575 -14.62 -9.19 8.84
N ASP A 576 -14.63 -10.51 8.63
CA ASP A 576 -15.63 -11.41 9.20
C ASP A 576 -15.52 -11.48 10.73
N VAL A 577 -14.29 -11.57 11.28
CA VAL A 577 -14.05 -11.52 12.73
C VAL A 577 -14.54 -10.21 13.35
N VAL A 578 -14.21 -9.07 12.73
CA VAL A 578 -14.67 -7.75 13.22
C VAL A 578 -16.21 -7.68 13.22
N LYS A 579 -16.87 -8.17 12.17
CA LYS A 579 -18.33 -8.20 12.08
C LYS A 579 -18.94 -9.05 13.20
N LYS A 580 -18.38 -10.23 13.49
CA LYS A 580 -18.85 -11.10 14.57
C LYS A 580 -18.63 -10.48 15.95
N LEU A 581 -17.48 -9.84 16.18
CA LEU A 581 -17.20 -9.14 17.44
C LEU A 581 -18.18 -7.99 17.69
N LEU A 582 -18.55 -7.25 16.65
CA LEU A 582 -19.59 -6.21 16.75
C LEU A 582 -20.94 -6.81 17.16
N LEU A 583 -21.37 -7.91 16.52
CA LEU A 583 -22.63 -8.58 16.86
C LEU A 583 -22.65 -9.10 18.31
N VAL A 584 -21.53 -9.66 18.79
CA VAL A 584 -21.41 -10.12 20.19
C VAL A 584 -21.38 -8.93 21.16
N SER A 585 -20.70 -7.84 20.81
CA SER A 585 -20.66 -6.62 21.63
C SER A 585 -22.03 -5.95 21.72
N GLU A 586 -22.80 -5.91 20.64
CA GLU A 586 -24.16 -5.36 20.62
C GLU A 586 -25.11 -6.23 21.46
N SER A 587 -24.96 -7.55 21.39
CA SER A 587 -25.72 -8.51 22.21
C SER A 587 -25.41 -8.37 23.71
N SER A 588 -24.15 -8.05 24.07
CA SER A 588 -23.73 -7.86 25.47
C SER A 588 -24.12 -6.49 26.05
N CYS A 589 -24.38 -5.48 25.21
CA CYS A 589 -24.78 -4.14 25.63
C CYS A 589 -26.31 -3.97 25.77
N ASN A 590 -27.12 -4.82 25.12
CA ASN A 590 -28.58 -4.71 25.08
C ASN A 590 -29.33 -5.37 26.26
N GLY A 591 -28.74 -5.32 27.46
CA GLY A 591 -29.45 -5.58 28.71
C GLY A 591 -30.53 -4.54 29.08
N VAL A 592 -30.84 -3.59 28.19
CA VAL A 592 -31.96 -2.64 28.34
C VAL A 592 -32.61 -2.38 26.96
N GLY A 593 -33.79 -2.95 26.74
CA GLY A 593 -34.91 -2.44 25.92
C GLY A 593 -34.72 -1.90 24.49
N PHE A 594 -35.16 -2.72 23.52
CA PHE A 594 -36.07 -2.44 22.37
C PHE A 594 -35.59 -2.21 20.91
N TYR A 595 -36.24 -3.01 20.03
CA TYR A 595 -36.60 -2.94 18.59
C TYR A 595 -35.49 -2.94 17.51
N VAL A 596 -35.33 -4.10 16.82
CA VAL A 596 -35.67 -4.31 15.38
C VAL A 596 -35.84 -5.83 15.09
N CYS A 597 -36.99 -6.19 14.46
CA CYS A 597 -37.42 -7.45 13.82
C CYS A 597 -37.48 -8.75 14.65
N ASP A 598 -38.62 -8.94 15.32
CA ASP A 598 -38.91 -10.03 16.27
C ASP A 598 -39.83 -11.15 15.72
N ASP A 599 -39.86 -11.39 14.41
CA ASP A 599 -40.80 -12.38 13.82
C ASP A 599 -40.19 -13.76 13.51
N VAL A 600 -38.87 -13.97 13.66
CA VAL A 600 -38.25 -15.29 13.40
C VAL A 600 -37.68 -15.95 14.68
N VAL A 601 -37.34 -15.15 15.69
CA VAL A 601 -36.73 -15.63 16.94
C VAL A 601 -37.78 -15.95 18.02
N ALA A 602 -38.91 -15.24 18.01
CA ALA A 602 -40.02 -15.49 18.93
C ALA A 602 -40.71 -16.84 18.71
N GLU A 603 -40.69 -17.38 17.48
CA GLU A 603 -41.31 -18.68 17.16
C GLU A 603 -40.39 -19.85 17.51
N THR A 604 -39.07 -19.67 17.37
CA THR A 604 -38.07 -20.69 17.70
C THR A 604 -37.93 -20.89 19.21
N THR A 605 -38.11 -19.82 20.00
CA THR A 605 -38.02 -19.86 21.47
C THR A 605 -39.31 -20.39 22.12
N LYS A 606 -40.47 -20.21 21.47
CA LYS A 606 -41.76 -20.80 21.89
C LYS A 606 -41.86 -22.31 21.64
N LEU A 607 -41.05 -22.85 20.72
CA LEU A 607 -41.03 -24.30 20.41
C LEU A 607 -40.18 -25.13 21.38
N LEU A 608 -39.38 -24.50 22.25
CA LEU A 608 -38.48 -25.20 23.17
C LEU A 608 -38.78 -25.01 24.66
N SER A 609 -39.86 -24.31 25.03
CA SER A 609 -40.27 -24.26 26.44
C SER A 609 -41.79 -24.15 26.61
N LYS A 610 -42.43 -25.28 26.91
CA LYS A 610 -43.71 -25.29 27.63
C LYS A 610 -43.60 -26.15 28.89
N ASN A 611 -43.64 -25.42 30.01
CA ASN A 611 -44.04 -25.77 31.38
C ASN A 611 -43.33 -26.91 32.13
N LYS A 612 -42.73 -26.57 33.28
CA LYS A 612 -43.45 -26.53 34.58
C LYS A 612 -42.66 -25.81 35.67
N GLN A 613 -43.41 -25.03 36.46
CA GLN A 613 -43.10 -24.40 37.75
C GLN A 613 -42.34 -23.06 37.69
N GLY A 614 -43.13 -21.99 37.65
CA GLY A 614 -42.65 -20.63 37.79
C GLY A 614 -42.30 -20.25 39.23
N GLN A 615 -41.31 -19.38 39.34
CA GLN A 615 -41.32 -18.22 40.23
C GLN A 615 -40.19 -17.27 39.78
N THR A 616 -40.53 -16.00 39.71
CA THR A 616 -39.65 -14.87 39.42
C THR A 616 -38.81 -14.53 40.65
N GLY A 617 -37.56 -14.12 40.45
CA GLY A 617 -36.68 -13.82 41.57
C GLY A 617 -35.36 -13.18 41.16
N LEU A 618 -35.42 -11.96 40.66
CA LEU A 618 -34.31 -11.00 40.61
C LEU A 618 -33.89 -10.66 42.05
N GLY A 619 -33.20 -11.59 42.72
CA GLY A 619 -32.90 -11.48 44.16
C GLY A 619 -31.75 -12.35 44.67
N VAL A 620 -31.12 -13.18 43.82
CA VAL A 620 -30.04 -14.09 44.27
C VAL A 620 -28.69 -13.88 43.55
N LEU A 621 -28.62 -13.01 42.53
CA LEU A 621 -27.35 -12.71 41.84
C LEU A 621 -26.73 -11.34 42.19
N LEU A 622 -27.36 -10.56 43.06
CA LEU A 622 -26.80 -9.29 43.57
C LEU A 622 -26.01 -9.42 44.88
N THR A 623 -25.70 -10.64 45.34
CA THR A 623 -24.95 -10.84 46.60
C THR A 623 -23.78 -11.82 46.48
N ARG A 624 -23.08 -11.80 45.33
CA ARG A 624 -21.79 -12.51 45.23
C ARG A 624 -20.66 -11.82 44.45
N GLN A 625 -20.83 -10.57 44.01
CA GLN A 625 -19.73 -9.76 43.47
C GLN A 625 -19.60 -8.33 44.02
N VAL A 626 -20.42 -7.91 45.00
CA VAL A 626 -20.26 -6.63 45.72
C VAL A 626 -19.55 -6.82 47.07
N LYS A 627 -18.64 -7.79 47.15
CA LYS A 627 -17.80 -7.97 48.34
C LYS A 627 -16.40 -8.48 47.96
N ASN A 628 -15.72 -7.73 47.11
CA ASN A 628 -14.26 -7.58 47.16
C ASN A 628 -13.78 -6.56 46.12
N ARG A 629 -13.02 -5.57 46.63
CA ARG A 629 -12.22 -4.55 45.93
C ARG A 629 -12.89 -3.21 45.62
N ASP A 630 -13.37 -2.58 46.69
CA ASP A 630 -12.94 -1.21 46.98
C ASP A 630 -11.48 -1.23 47.42
N THR A 631 -10.56 -0.80 46.55
CA THR A 631 -9.28 -0.23 46.98
C THR A 631 -8.76 0.70 45.89
N ASN A 632 -8.65 1.97 46.27
CA ASN A 632 -8.18 3.12 45.50
C ASN A 632 -6.83 2.86 44.79
N VAL A 633 -6.83 2.84 43.45
CA VAL A 633 -5.61 2.75 42.62
C VAL A 633 -5.06 4.14 42.23
N TRP A 634 -5.52 5.22 42.89
CA TRP A 634 -5.09 6.59 42.60
C TRP A 634 -3.96 7.15 43.49
N ASN A 635 -3.22 6.31 44.23
CA ASN A 635 -2.15 6.78 45.13
C ASN A 635 -0.80 6.02 45.05
N LEU A 636 -0.46 5.44 43.89
CA LEU A 636 0.83 4.76 43.67
C LEU A 636 1.78 5.51 42.71
N ALA A 637 1.71 6.85 42.68
CA ALA A 637 2.63 7.68 41.91
C ALA A 637 3.32 8.79 42.73
N LYS A 638 3.42 8.64 44.06
CA LYS A 638 4.03 9.68 44.92
C LYS A 638 4.87 9.20 46.10
N LYS A 639 5.36 7.95 46.07
CA LYS A 639 6.21 7.41 47.15
C LYS A 639 7.33 6.50 46.64
N ALA A 640 8.13 7.03 45.71
CA ALA A 640 9.42 6.46 45.31
C ALA A 640 10.46 7.57 45.05
N GLN A 641 10.41 8.63 45.86
CA GLN A 641 11.40 9.70 45.96
C GLN A 641 11.48 10.12 47.44
N SER A 642 12.09 9.25 48.26
CA SER A 642 12.73 9.60 49.54
C SER A 642 13.14 8.29 50.23
N GLU A 643 14.40 7.90 50.07
CA GLU A 643 15.27 7.41 51.15
C GLU A 643 16.56 6.87 50.53
N GLN A 644 17.63 7.63 50.76
CA GLN A 644 19.03 7.31 50.53
C GLN A 644 19.59 6.49 51.70
N ASP A 645 20.41 5.49 51.36
CA ASP A 645 21.67 5.03 52.01
C ASP A 645 21.61 4.42 53.44
N PRO A 646 22.64 3.69 53.95
CA PRO A 646 23.96 3.30 53.37
C PRO A 646 24.43 1.82 53.57
N GLU A 647 25.55 1.46 52.89
CA GLU A 647 26.69 0.57 53.30
C GLU A 647 26.50 -0.95 53.59
N THR A 648 27.43 -1.90 53.43
CA THR A 648 28.88 -1.99 53.11
C THR A 648 29.28 -3.46 52.80
N SER A 649 30.44 -3.65 52.11
CA SER A 649 31.36 -4.83 52.14
C SER A 649 30.90 -6.12 51.41
N VAL A 650 31.68 -6.86 50.61
CA VAL A 650 33.13 -7.00 50.33
C VAL A 650 33.29 -7.26 48.84
#